data_AF-A0A958RBF4-F1
#
_entry.id   AF-A0A958RBF4-F1
#
_cell.length_a   1.000
_cell.length_b   1.000
_cell.length_c   1.000
_cell.angle_alpha   90.00
_cell.angle_beta   90.00
_cell.angle_gamma   90.00
#
_symmetry.space_group_name_H-M   'P 1'
#
loop_
_entity.id
_entity.type
_entity.pdbx_description
1 polymer ?
#
loop_
_entity_poly.entity_id
_entity_poly.type
_entity_poly.pdbx_seq_one_letter_code
_entity_poly.pdbx_strand_id
1 'polypeptide(L)'
;MKLLALASLTLLICQLSFAQSKRFRVYKQDSEERVTLKNNRPLSLFYEKPAWNQNQNLVESGYIYIFDKDTGKLMEMKLTETEPNSAVFNVDLPIGTLKKDKIKAEMYSAPMSMLEGKNTGDRADEVESLLEKKALKRKPFLLRVLRRKGQIIDVFDTKEDALAAYKKYKKQLGIADTESDSIIEMRKNEQPEQKKFIDTSTLQSMFLANESSEKANNDKNKELRDVLMKVEKERREGVKANEKQWPQSKVENNKQKAKNEVKDAVSTLQAKNFEKSREHFFNASDLIPHSEDTYEQYGVALHREGKYNHAIVVLTLAESSQTREAEKQFYLGMSYYKLLDYENAIAHFNKVMELNDKSFGPTAAFYKGTALIEMKEFDKSKDAFQYVLDHSKNPDMDKRAEKYIEYSIDQKQIEKKRSSKFWISGVFGLSYDSNIILATDAARDQGGVRGEGVRALASTELKYRPYYDPDDEIAVKLNLTALQSFDTGFAQDNRLTQADPWLGGVKVPWTHRATLLGKGYFFDLTPGYEAIWMDLDNTGKKVILRTTSLDFNNTIVATKNFVAKVDYNFDMNNSSALGDETSADSIAYGFLTSGIWIVNKDLERYAIPAFGFSVNDAKSPTYAFSRLDLSFTFTSALFDMFIWSNKIGYFLANYESNRVDNNYSVSSSLAYHISPNWDWGIMAGYTLNDSNTNHYDKYTVLSTLSFSY
;
A
#
# COMPACT_ATOMS: atom_id res chain seq x y z
N MET A 1 -7.63 -30.32 -41.49
CA MET A 1 -8.04 -29.11 -42.24
C MET A 1 -8.67 -28.01 -41.37
N LYS A 2 -9.56 -28.29 -40.41
CA LYS A 2 -10.13 -27.25 -39.51
C LYS A 2 -9.12 -26.66 -38.49
N LEU A 3 -8.18 -27.45 -37.95
CA LEU A 3 -7.07 -26.95 -37.12
C LEU A 3 -6.10 -26.03 -37.89
N LEU A 4 -5.87 -26.32 -39.17
CA LEU A 4 -5.07 -25.49 -40.07
C LEU A 4 -5.79 -24.18 -40.43
N ALA A 5 -7.13 -24.16 -40.47
CA ALA A 5 -7.92 -22.95 -40.70
C ALA A 5 -7.95 -22.00 -39.48
N LEU A 6 -7.99 -22.53 -38.25
CA LEU A 6 -7.85 -21.72 -37.03
C LEU A 6 -6.39 -21.26 -36.79
N ALA A 7 -5.41 -22.13 -37.06
CA ALA A 7 -4.00 -21.80 -37.00
C ALA A 7 -3.59 -20.77 -38.07
N SER A 8 -4.20 -20.81 -39.26
CA SER A 8 -3.97 -19.79 -40.29
C SER A 8 -4.72 -18.49 -40.00
N LEU A 9 -5.88 -18.49 -39.34
CA LEU A 9 -6.53 -17.26 -38.86
C LEU A 9 -5.70 -16.58 -37.74
N THR A 10 -5.12 -17.37 -36.83
CA THR A 10 -4.22 -16.87 -35.78
C THR A 10 -2.85 -16.46 -36.33
N LEU A 11 -2.28 -17.15 -37.32
CA LEU A 11 -1.07 -16.71 -38.02
C LEU A 11 -1.30 -15.45 -38.88
N LEU A 12 -2.48 -15.29 -39.49
CA LEU A 12 -2.82 -14.12 -40.31
C LEU A 12 -2.97 -12.87 -39.43
N ILE A 13 -3.53 -13.01 -38.22
CA ILE A 13 -3.58 -11.93 -37.22
C ILE A 13 -2.17 -11.64 -36.63
N CYS A 14 -1.32 -12.65 -36.51
CA CYS A 14 0.08 -12.49 -36.10
C CYS A 14 0.95 -11.83 -37.21
N GLN A 15 0.67 -12.09 -38.49
CA GLN A 15 1.36 -11.47 -39.64
C GLN A 15 0.87 -10.06 -39.96
N LEU A 16 -0.39 -9.72 -39.68
CA LEU A 16 -0.86 -8.33 -39.70
C LEU A 16 -0.19 -7.45 -38.62
N SER A 17 0.48 -8.07 -37.65
CA SER A 17 1.29 -7.39 -36.63
C SER A 17 2.78 -7.24 -37.01
N PHE A 18 3.21 -7.82 -38.14
CA PHE A 18 4.58 -7.85 -38.63
C PHE A 18 4.70 -7.35 -40.07
N ALA A 19 4.04 -6.23 -40.40
CA ALA A 19 4.27 -5.53 -41.66
C ALA A 19 4.14 -4.01 -41.48
N GLN A 20 5.20 -3.39 -40.97
CA GLN A 20 5.83 -2.20 -41.55
C GLN A 20 7.02 -1.79 -40.66
N SER A 21 8.22 -2.18 -41.10
CA SER A 21 9.45 -1.56 -40.65
C SER A 21 10.03 -0.68 -41.76
N LYS A 22 10.61 0.44 -41.33
CA LYS A 22 11.46 1.40 -42.05
C LYS A 22 10.75 2.44 -42.93
N ARG A 23 10.64 3.65 -42.37
CA ARG A 23 11.51 4.77 -42.75
C ARG A 23 11.93 5.56 -41.51
N PHE A 24 13.23 5.65 -41.28
CA PHE A 24 13.83 6.63 -40.39
C PHE A 24 13.52 8.03 -40.94
N ARG A 25 12.99 8.91 -40.10
CA ARG A 25 13.18 10.36 -40.23
C ARG A 25 13.89 10.83 -38.98
N VAL A 26 15.16 11.17 -39.15
CA VAL A 26 15.89 12.02 -38.20
C VAL A 26 15.20 13.38 -38.27
N TYR A 27 14.44 13.75 -37.24
CA TYR A 27 14.08 15.14 -37.05
C TYR A 27 15.24 15.82 -36.34
N LYS A 28 15.87 16.74 -37.07
CA LYS A 28 16.70 17.79 -36.52
C LYS A 28 15.91 18.50 -35.43
N GLN A 29 16.56 18.70 -34.30
CA GLN A 29 16.14 19.59 -33.23
C GLN A 29 15.94 21.00 -33.79
N ASP A 30 14.68 21.40 -33.96
CA ASP A 30 14.15 22.77 -33.81
C ASP A 30 12.71 22.84 -34.33
N SER A 31 11.74 22.81 -33.42
CA SER A 31 10.50 23.58 -33.47
C SER A 31 9.65 23.25 -32.24
N GLU A 32 8.92 24.23 -31.74
CA GLU A 32 7.99 24.15 -30.62
C GLU A 32 6.81 23.17 -30.88
N GLU A 33 7.05 21.87 -31.00
CA GLU A 33 5.95 20.88 -30.98
C GLU A 33 5.41 20.76 -29.56
N ARG A 34 4.37 21.55 -29.28
CA ARG A 34 3.64 21.54 -28.01
C ARG A 34 2.95 20.20 -27.81
N VAL A 35 3.06 19.70 -26.58
CA VAL A 35 2.45 18.46 -26.10
C VAL A 35 0.95 18.45 -26.42
N THR A 36 0.49 17.43 -27.15
CA THR A 36 -0.88 17.34 -27.67
C THR A 36 -1.65 16.22 -26.96
N LEU A 37 -2.80 16.55 -26.37
CA LEU A 37 -3.72 15.58 -25.77
C LEU A 37 -4.54 14.90 -26.86
N LYS A 38 -4.82 13.61 -26.71
CA LYS A 38 -5.64 12.85 -27.67
C LYS A 38 -6.95 12.39 -27.03
N ASN A 39 -8.06 12.60 -27.72
CA ASN A 39 -9.40 12.24 -27.23
C ASN A 39 -9.70 10.74 -27.26
N ASN A 40 -8.98 9.96 -28.07
CA ASN A 40 -9.19 8.53 -28.20
C ASN A 40 -8.55 7.70 -27.07
N ARG A 41 -8.29 8.31 -25.91
CA ARG A 41 -7.66 7.70 -24.73
C ARG A 41 -8.26 8.30 -23.47
N PRO A 42 -8.48 7.51 -22.40
CA PRO A 42 -8.87 8.08 -21.11
C PRO A 42 -7.76 9.00 -20.60
N LEU A 43 -8.12 10.08 -19.92
CA LEU A 43 -7.20 11.09 -19.41
C LEU A 43 -7.34 11.18 -17.89
N SER A 44 -6.28 10.82 -17.17
CA SER A 44 -6.18 11.08 -15.73
C SER A 44 -5.33 12.34 -15.53
N LEU A 45 -5.87 13.30 -14.78
CA LEU A 45 -5.14 14.53 -14.46
C LEU A 45 -4.92 14.57 -12.96
N PHE A 46 -3.66 14.74 -12.56
CA PHE A 46 -3.23 14.90 -11.18
C PHE A 46 -2.64 16.30 -10.98
N TYR A 47 -3.00 16.93 -9.87
CA TYR A 47 -2.39 18.18 -9.45
C TYR A 47 -2.18 18.19 -7.93
N GLU A 48 -0.92 18.26 -7.53
CA GLU A 48 -0.54 18.46 -6.13
C GLU A 48 -0.64 19.96 -5.82
N LYS A 49 -1.62 20.34 -5.02
CA LYS A 49 -1.91 21.73 -4.70
C LYS A 49 -2.32 21.91 -3.24
N PRO A 50 -1.34 21.99 -2.30
CA PRO A 50 -1.61 22.17 -0.88
C PRO A 50 -2.52 23.36 -0.55
N ALA A 51 -2.45 24.45 -1.32
CA ALA A 51 -3.29 25.63 -1.13
C ALA A 51 -4.80 25.40 -1.37
N TRP A 52 -5.20 24.27 -1.96
CA TRP A 52 -6.61 23.88 -2.16
C TRP A 52 -7.15 22.98 -1.04
N ASN A 53 -6.27 22.43 -0.21
CA ASN A 53 -6.62 21.63 0.96
C ASN A 53 -6.71 22.55 2.19
N GLN A 54 -7.89 23.12 2.41
CA GLN A 54 -8.24 24.03 3.50
C GLN A 54 -8.88 23.30 4.69
N ASN A 55 -9.51 22.14 4.47
CA ASN A 55 -10.19 21.37 5.50
C ASN A 55 -9.81 19.89 5.46
N GLN A 56 -8.97 19.50 6.41
CA GLN A 56 -8.35 18.18 6.52
C GLN A 56 -9.33 17.00 6.71
N ASN A 57 -10.61 17.28 7.02
CA ASN A 57 -11.63 16.26 7.26
C ASN A 57 -12.60 16.05 6.10
N LEU A 58 -12.53 16.90 5.07
CA LEU A 58 -13.43 16.84 3.92
C LEU A 58 -12.63 16.60 2.65
N VAL A 59 -13.22 15.83 1.74
CA VAL A 59 -12.69 15.74 0.39
C VAL A 59 -13.02 17.05 -0.32
N GLU A 60 -12.00 17.85 -0.57
CA GLU A 60 -12.18 19.15 -1.22
C GLU A 60 -12.06 19.04 -2.73
N SER A 61 -12.47 20.11 -3.42
CA SER A 61 -12.43 20.17 -4.87
C SER A 61 -11.75 21.45 -5.33
N GLY A 62 -10.98 21.33 -6.41
CA GLY A 62 -10.38 22.48 -7.07
C GLY A 62 -10.59 22.43 -8.57
N TYR A 63 -10.24 23.51 -9.26
CA TYR A 63 -10.53 23.68 -10.68
C TYR A 63 -9.26 23.94 -11.49
N ILE A 64 -8.97 23.06 -12.44
CA ILE A 64 -7.99 23.29 -13.50
C ILE A 64 -8.72 23.64 -14.78
N TYR A 65 -8.16 24.59 -15.52
CA TYR A 65 -8.67 25.00 -16.81
C TYR A 65 -7.69 24.59 -17.91
N ILE A 66 -8.21 23.88 -18.90
CA ILE A 66 -7.48 23.47 -20.09
C ILE A 66 -7.87 24.40 -21.23
N PHE A 67 -6.94 25.25 -21.67
CA PHE A 67 -7.14 26.11 -22.82
C PHE A 67 -6.62 25.42 -24.09
N ASP A 68 -7.49 25.24 -25.08
CA ASP A 68 -7.09 24.73 -26.40
C ASP A 68 -6.61 25.88 -27.29
N LYS A 69 -5.29 25.97 -27.49
CA LYS A 69 -4.71 27.04 -28.30
C LYS A 69 -5.19 27.04 -29.76
N ASP A 70 -5.59 25.88 -30.29
CA ASP A 70 -6.02 25.80 -31.69
C ASP A 70 -7.45 26.31 -31.90
N THR A 71 -8.31 26.30 -30.87
CA THR A 71 -9.72 26.71 -30.99
C THR A 71 -10.09 27.92 -30.14
N GLY A 72 -9.21 28.34 -29.22
CA GLY A 72 -9.49 29.41 -28.27
C GLY A 72 -10.51 29.05 -27.19
N LYS A 73 -10.85 27.77 -27.03
CA LYS A 73 -11.87 27.31 -26.09
C LYS A 73 -11.25 26.90 -24.76
N LEU A 74 -11.90 27.30 -23.67
CA LEU A 74 -11.56 26.91 -22.31
C LEU A 74 -12.40 25.71 -21.86
N MET A 75 -11.77 24.74 -21.19
CA MET A 75 -12.46 23.61 -20.56
C MET A 75 -12.19 23.63 -19.05
N GLU A 76 -13.23 23.70 -18.23
CA GLU A 76 -13.17 23.56 -16.77
C GLU A 76 -13.10 22.08 -16.40
N MET A 77 -12.12 21.71 -15.58
CA MET A 77 -11.99 20.39 -14.96
C MET A 77 -12.08 20.54 -13.45
N LYS A 78 -13.12 19.95 -12.86
CA LYS A 78 -13.24 19.84 -11.41
C LYS A 78 -12.44 18.63 -10.94
N LEU A 79 -11.35 18.88 -10.22
CA LEU A 79 -10.58 17.83 -9.58
C LEU A 79 -11.08 17.65 -8.15
N THR A 80 -11.02 16.42 -7.68
CA THR A 80 -11.40 16.04 -6.33
C THR A 80 -10.15 15.55 -5.61
N GLU A 81 -10.00 15.89 -4.34
CA GLU A 81 -8.90 15.37 -3.54
C GLU A 81 -8.94 13.83 -3.52
N THR A 82 -7.80 13.18 -3.73
CA THR A 82 -7.75 11.71 -3.86
C THR A 82 -8.22 11.02 -2.58
N GLU A 83 -7.92 11.63 -1.43
CA GLU A 83 -8.38 11.27 -0.09
C GLU A 83 -8.31 12.55 0.78
N PRO A 84 -9.11 12.69 1.86
CA PRO A 84 -9.02 13.87 2.73
C PRO A 84 -7.58 14.16 3.17
N ASN A 85 -7.16 15.42 3.08
CA ASN A 85 -5.83 15.91 3.49
C ASN A 85 -4.63 15.34 2.67
N SER A 86 -4.86 14.80 1.48
CA SER A 86 -3.79 14.34 0.58
C SER A 86 -3.08 15.49 -0.13
N ALA A 87 -3.74 16.65 -0.30
CA ALA A 87 -3.33 17.76 -1.16
C ALA A 87 -3.09 17.37 -2.64
N VAL A 88 -3.38 16.12 -3.01
CA VAL A 88 -3.28 15.59 -4.37
C VAL A 88 -4.68 15.48 -4.92
N PHE A 89 -4.96 16.26 -5.95
CA PHE A 89 -6.27 16.30 -6.58
C PHE A 89 -6.23 15.51 -7.87
N ASN A 90 -7.22 14.66 -8.11
CA ASN A 90 -7.35 13.90 -9.35
C ASN A 90 -8.71 14.08 -10.02
N VAL A 91 -8.70 13.88 -11.34
CA VAL A 91 -9.92 13.62 -12.12
C VAL A 91 -9.59 12.61 -13.21
N ASP A 92 -10.45 11.61 -13.35
CA ASP A 92 -10.37 10.61 -14.41
C ASP A 92 -11.45 10.90 -15.45
N LEU A 93 -11.02 11.13 -16.68
CA LEU A 93 -11.87 11.48 -17.80
C LEU A 93 -11.93 10.30 -18.78
N PRO A 94 -13.13 9.75 -19.07
CA PRO A 94 -13.27 8.68 -20.03
C PRO A 94 -12.99 9.15 -21.47
N ILE A 95 -12.77 8.19 -22.37
CA ILE A 95 -12.61 8.43 -23.81
C ILE A 95 -13.82 9.22 -24.34
N GLY A 96 -13.58 10.23 -25.19
CA GLY A 96 -14.64 11.02 -25.82
C GLY A 96 -15.02 12.30 -25.06
N THR A 97 -14.46 12.54 -23.88
CA THR A 97 -14.73 13.76 -23.09
C THR A 97 -14.21 15.03 -23.75
N LEU A 98 -13.12 14.93 -24.54
CA LEU A 98 -12.57 16.05 -25.30
C LEU A 98 -13.33 16.15 -26.64
N LYS A 99 -13.89 17.30 -27.01
CA LYS A 99 -14.70 17.40 -28.24
C LYS A 99 -13.91 17.22 -29.57
N LYS A 100 -12.58 17.15 -29.52
CA LYS A 100 -11.69 17.08 -30.71
C LYS A 100 -10.61 16.02 -30.51
N ASP A 101 -10.26 15.31 -31.58
CA ASP A 101 -9.29 14.21 -31.56
C ASP A 101 -7.91 14.58 -31.00
N LYS A 102 -7.50 15.84 -31.17
CA LYS A 102 -6.23 16.38 -30.70
C LYS A 102 -6.41 17.80 -30.16
N ILE A 103 -5.88 18.07 -28.97
CA ILE A 103 -5.94 19.38 -28.30
C ILE A 103 -4.54 19.83 -27.91
N LYS A 104 -4.18 21.07 -28.25
CA LYS A 104 -2.92 21.69 -27.79
C LYS A 104 -3.18 22.41 -26.47
N ALA A 105 -3.04 21.65 -25.39
CA ALA A 105 -3.43 22.09 -24.07
C ALA A 105 -2.43 23.06 -23.43
N GLU A 106 -2.96 24.16 -22.91
CA GLU A 106 -2.32 24.97 -21.89
C GLU A 106 -3.11 24.83 -20.58
N MET A 107 -2.39 24.66 -19.47
CA MET A 107 -2.98 24.41 -18.16
C MET A 107 -2.94 25.68 -17.32
N TYR A 108 -4.06 26.01 -16.69
CA TYR A 108 -4.19 27.15 -15.79
C TYR A 108 -4.96 26.75 -14.54
N SER A 109 -4.64 27.42 -13.45
CA SER A 109 -5.37 27.33 -12.18
C SER A 109 -5.60 28.75 -11.67
N ALA A 110 -6.83 29.10 -11.32
CA ALA A 110 -7.14 30.37 -10.67
C ALA A 110 -7.22 30.20 -9.13
N PRO A 111 -7.00 31.27 -8.35
CA PRO A 111 -7.21 31.23 -6.90
C PRO A 111 -8.66 30.88 -6.56
N MET A 112 -8.87 29.94 -5.62
CA MET A 112 -10.21 29.45 -5.27
C MET A 112 -11.12 30.54 -4.71
N SER A 113 -10.57 31.51 -3.97
CA SER A 113 -11.31 32.65 -3.42
C SER A 113 -11.97 33.54 -4.47
N MET A 114 -11.52 33.50 -5.73
CA MET A 114 -12.14 34.25 -6.83
C MET A 114 -13.30 33.49 -7.47
N LEU A 115 -13.29 32.15 -7.37
CA LEU A 115 -14.23 31.25 -8.01
C LEU A 115 -15.38 30.79 -7.10
N GLU A 116 -15.27 31.06 -5.80
CA GLU A 116 -16.21 30.62 -4.77
C GLU A 116 -17.61 31.23 -4.98
N GLY A 117 -18.66 30.41 -4.84
CA GLY A 117 -20.06 30.83 -5.01
C GLY A 117 -20.53 31.04 -6.46
N LYS A 118 -19.66 30.87 -7.47
CA LYS A 118 -20.00 31.05 -8.89
C LYS A 118 -20.39 29.74 -9.58
N ASN A 119 -21.31 29.81 -10.55
CA ASN A 119 -21.65 28.65 -11.38
C ASN A 119 -20.56 28.40 -12.44
N THR A 120 -20.62 27.26 -13.15
CA THR A 120 -19.62 26.86 -14.15
C THR A 120 -19.47 27.86 -15.31
N GLY A 121 -20.53 28.55 -15.72
CA GLY A 121 -20.46 29.57 -16.77
C GLY A 121 -19.72 30.81 -16.30
N ASP A 122 -20.11 31.34 -15.14
CA ASP A 122 -19.52 32.55 -14.56
C ASP A 122 -18.03 32.37 -14.20
N ARG A 123 -17.64 31.16 -13.78
CA ARG A 123 -16.23 30.82 -13.53
C ARG A 123 -15.41 30.81 -14.82
N ALA A 124 -15.96 30.23 -15.89
CA ALA A 124 -15.27 30.19 -17.18
C ALA A 124 -15.05 31.61 -17.73
N ASP A 125 -16.06 32.47 -17.69
CA ASP A 125 -15.97 33.86 -18.17
C ASP A 125 -14.93 34.68 -17.39
N GLU A 126 -14.83 34.48 -16.06
CA GLU A 126 -13.83 35.15 -15.24
C GLU A 126 -12.41 34.69 -15.55
N VAL A 127 -12.20 33.38 -15.74
CA VAL A 127 -10.90 32.83 -16.11
C VAL A 127 -10.51 33.28 -17.51
N GLU A 128 -11.44 33.35 -18.46
CA GLU A 128 -11.20 33.90 -19.80
C GLU A 128 -10.77 35.38 -19.71
N SER A 129 -11.45 36.21 -18.91
CA SER A 129 -11.05 37.61 -18.70
C SER A 129 -9.64 37.75 -18.09
N LEU A 130 -9.27 36.87 -17.16
CA LEU A 130 -7.94 36.86 -16.55
C LEU A 130 -6.85 36.38 -17.53
N LEU A 131 -7.18 35.48 -18.44
CA LEU A 131 -6.28 35.05 -19.52
C LEU A 131 -6.06 36.16 -20.54
N GLU A 132 -7.11 36.90 -20.93
CA GLU A 132 -7.00 38.08 -21.81
C GLU A 132 -6.10 39.16 -21.21
N LYS A 133 -6.23 39.41 -19.90
CA LYS A 133 -5.40 40.34 -19.13
C LYS A 133 -4.01 39.79 -18.80
N LYS A 134 -3.67 38.56 -19.21
CA LYS A 134 -2.42 37.85 -18.90
C LYS A 134 -2.11 37.75 -17.40
N ALA A 135 -3.14 37.75 -16.56
CA ALA A 135 -3.02 37.71 -15.10
C ALA A 135 -2.78 36.29 -14.56
N LEU A 136 -3.09 35.25 -15.33
CA LEU A 136 -2.85 33.85 -14.96
C LEU A 136 -1.55 33.32 -15.58
N LYS A 137 -0.69 32.75 -14.73
CA LYS A 137 0.53 32.07 -15.15
C LYS A 137 0.20 30.65 -15.64
N ARG A 138 0.74 30.30 -16.81
CA ARG A 138 0.64 28.95 -17.36
C ARG A 138 1.35 27.95 -16.44
N LYS A 139 0.69 26.84 -16.15
CA LYS A 139 1.23 25.74 -15.35
C LYS A 139 2.05 24.79 -16.21
N PRO A 140 3.30 24.47 -15.83
CA PRO A 140 4.03 23.37 -16.44
C PRO A 140 3.35 22.05 -16.10
N PHE A 141 3.39 21.11 -17.04
CA PHE A 141 2.82 19.79 -16.84
C PHE A 141 3.67 18.73 -17.55
N LEU A 142 3.64 17.52 -17.03
CA LEU A 142 4.24 16.34 -17.64
C LEU A 142 3.12 15.48 -18.22
N LEU A 143 3.11 15.30 -19.55
CA LEU A 143 2.22 14.34 -20.19
C LEU A 143 2.93 12.99 -20.30
N ARG A 144 2.40 12.00 -19.57
CA ARG A 144 2.76 10.60 -19.71
C ARG A 144 1.73 9.94 -20.60
N VAL A 145 2.10 9.75 -21.87
CA VAL A 145 1.27 8.99 -22.80
C VAL A 145 1.57 7.51 -22.60
N LEU A 146 0.70 6.82 -21.84
CA LEU A 146 0.72 5.37 -21.75
C LEU A 146 0.25 4.84 -23.10
N ARG A 147 0.99 3.94 -23.75
CA ARG A 147 0.71 3.64 -25.18
C ARG A 147 -0.71 3.08 -25.39
N ARG A 148 -1.39 2.57 -24.36
CA ARG A 148 -2.73 1.93 -24.38
C ARG A 148 -3.56 1.98 -23.06
N LYS A 149 -3.08 2.63 -21.99
CA LYS A 149 -3.82 2.78 -20.70
C LYS A 149 -4.43 4.16 -20.45
N GLY A 150 -4.32 5.06 -21.43
CA GLY A 150 -4.71 6.46 -21.24
C GLY A 150 -3.55 7.44 -21.34
N GLN A 151 -3.83 8.66 -20.96
CA GLN A 151 -2.87 9.74 -20.85
C GLN A 151 -2.92 10.20 -19.40
N ILE A 152 -1.75 10.35 -18.77
CA ILE A 152 -1.68 10.95 -17.46
C ILE A 152 -1.04 12.33 -17.58
N ILE A 153 -1.69 13.34 -17.04
CA ILE A 153 -1.13 14.68 -16.91
C ILE A 153 -0.84 14.92 -15.45
N ASP A 154 0.44 15.14 -15.13
CA ASP A 154 0.83 15.66 -13.82
C ASP A 154 1.08 17.17 -13.98
N VAL A 155 0.31 17.99 -13.28
CA VAL A 155 0.41 19.46 -13.32
C VAL A 155 1.27 19.93 -12.15
N PHE A 156 2.11 20.94 -12.38
CA PHE A 156 3.06 21.46 -11.40
C PHE A 156 2.95 22.97 -11.28
N ASP A 157 3.37 23.52 -10.13
CA ASP A 157 3.42 24.97 -9.91
C ASP A 157 4.65 25.62 -10.54
N THR A 158 5.80 24.93 -10.54
CA THR A 158 7.08 25.45 -11.02
C THR A 158 7.66 24.57 -12.14
N LYS A 159 8.53 25.18 -12.96
CA LYS A 159 9.17 24.48 -14.09
C LYS A 159 10.21 23.48 -13.58
N GLU A 160 10.86 23.81 -12.48
CA GLU A 160 11.88 23.03 -11.80
C GLU A 160 11.31 21.69 -11.32
N ASP A 161 10.13 21.70 -10.70
CA ASP A 161 9.44 20.50 -10.23
C ASP A 161 9.04 19.59 -11.39
N ALA A 162 8.48 20.18 -12.45
CA ALA A 162 8.13 19.45 -13.67
C ALA A 162 9.36 18.80 -14.34
N LEU A 163 10.51 19.49 -14.33
CA LEU A 163 11.77 18.97 -14.87
C LEU A 163 12.36 17.87 -13.98
N ALA A 164 12.28 18.00 -12.65
CA ALA A 164 12.70 16.96 -11.71
C ALA A 164 11.84 15.69 -11.87
N ALA A 165 10.53 15.84 -11.98
CA ALA A 165 9.58 14.76 -12.27
C ALA A 165 9.88 14.11 -13.63
N TYR A 166 10.16 14.93 -14.67
CA TYR A 166 10.54 14.43 -15.98
C TYR A 166 11.86 13.64 -15.97
N LYS A 167 12.89 14.11 -15.24
CA LYS A 167 14.17 13.39 -15.07
C LYS A 167 13.95 12.06 -14.35
N LYS A 168 13.14 12.04 -13.28
CA LYS A 168 12.76 10.83 -12.56
C LYS A 168 12.04 9.84 -13.49
N TYR A 169 11.11 10.33 -14.31
CA TYR A 169 10.38 9.55 -15.30
C TYR A 169 11.28 9.01 -16.42
N LYS A 170 12.22 9.82 -16.93
CA LYS A 170 13.21 9.41 -17.94
C LYS A 170 14.15 8.30 -17.42
N LYS A 171 14.60 8.43 -16.16
CA LYS A 171 15.38 7.41 -15.45
C LYS A 171 14.58 6.11 -15.25
N GLN A 172 13.28 6.20 -14.98
CA GLN A 172 12.39 5.04 -14.88
C GLN A 172 12.22 4.32 -16.24
N LEU A 173 12.19 5.06 -17.35
CA LEU A 173 12.07 4.54 -18.72
C LEU A 173 13.38 3.98 -19.31
N GLY A 174 14.49 4.05 -18.58
CA GLY A 174 15.80 3.53 -18.98
C GLY A 174 16.45 4.29 -20.14
N ILE A 175 16.15 5.58 -20.29
CA ILE A 175 16.74 6.44 -21.32
C ILE A 175 17.94 7.16 -20.68
N ALA A 176 19.17 6.84 -21.11
CA ALA A 176 20.38 7.46 -20.58
C ALA A 176 20.44 8.97 -20.87
N ASP A 177 20.86 9.74 -19.87
CA ASP A 177 21.32 11.12 -20.06
C ASP A 177 22.83 11.07 -20.33
N THR A 178 23.25 11.51 -21.53
CA THR A 178 24.64 11.87 -21.78
C THR A 178 24.93 13.20 -21.08
N GLU A 179 26.00 13.20 -20.29
CA GLU A 179 26.70 14.34 -19.67
C GLU A 179 26.04 15.01 -18.45
N SER A 180 26.58 14.73 -17.24
CA SER A 180 27.53 15.59 -16.50
C SER A 180 27.40 15.41 -14.97
N ASP A 181 27.91 14.31 -14.44
CA ASP A 181 28.11 14.11 -12.98
C ASP A 181 29.62 14.09 -12.68
N SER A 182 30.24 15.28 -12.68
CA SER A 182 31.66 15.46 -12.35
C SER A 182 31.89 16.54 -11.29
N ILE A 183 30.99 16.67 -10.29
CA ILE A 183 31.16 17.63 -9.17
C ILE A 183 30.89 17.03 -7.77
N ILE A 184 30.43 15.78 -7.62
CA ILE A 184 30.06 15.23 -6.30
C ILE A 184 31.19 14.46 -5.59
N GLU A 185 32.42 14.46 -6.13
CA GLU A 185 33.54 13.71 -5.56
C GLU A 185 34.49 14.50 -4.61
N MET A 186 34.04 15.65 -4.07
CA MET A 186 34.89 16.47 -3.17
C MET A 186 34.28 16.83 -1.80
N ARG A 187 33.43 15.96 -1.21
CA ARG A 187 33.16 16.00 0.24
C ARG A 187 33.03 14.59 0.84
N LYS A 188 34.08 13.78 0.66
CA LYS A 188 34.41 12.70 1.60
C LYS A 188 35.54 13.20 2.48
N ASN A 189 35.20 13.84 3.59
CA ASN A 189 36.00 13.91 4.81
C ASN A 189 35.17 14.63 5.86
N GLU A 190 34.48 13.84 6.68
CA GLU A 190 34.35 14.04 8.13
C GLU A 190 33.58 12.82 8.69
N GLN A 191 34.19 12.16 9.66
CA GLN A 191 33.64 10.97 10.31
C GLN A 191 32.43 11.33 11.18
N PRO A 192 31.38 10.50 11.23
CA PRO A 192 30.41 10.54 12.32
C PRO A 192 30.84 9.59 13.45
N GLU A 193 31.01 10.15 14.65
CA GLU A 193 31.08 9.37 15.88
C GLU A 193 29.77 8.60 16.10
N GLN A 194 29.93 7.33 16.44
CA GLN A 194 28.87 6.36 16.71
C GLN A 194 28.04 6.75 17.94
N LYS A 195 26.71 6.76 17.78
CA LYS A 195 25.77 6.43 18.86
C LYS A 195 24.77 5.38 18.36
N LYS A 196 24.66 4.31 19.15
CA LYS A 196 23.90 3.08 18.88
C LYS A 196 22.45 3.35 18.47
N PHE A 197 22.08 2.74 17.35
CA PHE A 197 20.69 2.51 16.95
C PHE A 197 19.97 1.63 17.98
N ILE A 198 18.70 1.94 18.23
CA ILE A 198 17.77 1.05 18.94
C ILE A 198 17.21 0.07 17.92
N ASP A 199 17.24 -1.22 18.26
CA ASP A 199 16.79 -2.35 17.45
C ASP A 199 15.25 -2.40 17.38
N THR A 200 14.71 -2.48 16.15
CA THR A 200 13.28 -2.48 15.84
C THR A 200 12.55 -3.74 16.29
N SER A 201 13.27 -4.85 16.52
CA SER A 201 12.68 -6.10 17.05
C SER A 201 12.34 -6.02 18.53
N THR A 202 12.99 -5.11 19.27
CA THR A 202 12.81 -4.93 20.71
C THR A 202 11.56 -4.10 21.05
N LEU A 203 11.09 -3.26 20.12
CA LEU A 203 9.93 -2.37 20.33
C LEU A 203 8.59 -3.10 20.28
N GLN A 204 8.47 -4.13 19.45
CA GLN A 204 7.21 -4.84 19.21
C GLN A 204 6.82 -5.76 20.40
N SER A 205 7.81 -6.27 21.14
CA SER A 205 7.59 -7.10 22.34
C SER A 205 7.36 -6.29 23.62
N MET A 206 7.80 -5.03 23.68
CA MET A 206 7.51 -4.11 24.79
C MET A 206 6.06 -3.60 24.76
N PHE A 207 5.43 -3.55 23.58
CA PHE A 207 4.14 -2.91 23.34
C PHE A 207 2.95 -3.56 24.08
N LEU A 208 2.90 -4.90 24.16
CA LEU A 208 1.76 -5.62 24.78
C LEU A 208 1.85 -5.73 26.31
N ALA A 209 3.01 -5.44 26.89
CA ALA A 209 3.22 -5.42 28.34
C ALA A 209 3.13 -4.00 28.95
N ASN A 210 3.12 -2.95 28.12
CA ASN A 210 3.34 -1.58 28.57
C ASN A 210 2.08 -0.87 29.08
N GLU A 211 0.92 -0.98 28.42
CA GLU A 211 -0.25 -0.13 28.76
C GLU A 211 -0.70 -0.23 30.22
N SER A 212 -0.73 -1.44 30.78
CA SER A 212 -1.08 -1.64 32.20
C SER A 212 0.02 -1.15 33.15
N SER A 213 1.29 -1.22 32.73
CA SER A 213 2.43 -0.76 33.52
C SER A 213 2.59 0.77 33.49
N GLU A 214 2.31 1.37 32.33
CA GLU A 214 2.33 2.81 32.08
C GLU A 214 1.25 3.51 32.87
N LYS A 215 0.02 2.98 32.85
CA LYS A 215 -1.08 3.54 33.65
C LYS A 215 -0.77 3.49 35.15
N ALA A 216 -0.27 2.35 35.64
CA ALA A 216 0.14 2.19 37.03
C ALA A 216 1.31 3.10 37.42
N ASN A 217 2.23 3.39 36.49
CA ASN A 217 3.33 4.34 36.70
C ASN A 217 2.84 5.79 36.69
N ASN A 218 1.89 6.16 35.83
CA ASN A 218 1.32 7.50 35.77
C ASN A 218 0.57 7.86 37.06
N ASP A 219 -0.19 6.93 37.63
CA ASP A 219 -0.89 7.14 38.91
C ASP A 219 0.10 7.39 40.05
N LYS A 220 1.15 6.57 40.18
CA LYS A 220 2.23 6.78 41.17
C LYS A 220 2.98 8.10 40.96
N ASN A 221 3.26 8.45 39.71
CA ASN A 221 3.90 9.72 39.36
C ASN A 221 3.02 10.91 39.77
N LYS A 222 1.70 10.79 39.68
CA LYS A 222 0.76 11.83 40.10
C LYS A 222 0.75 11.99 41.61
N GLU A 223 0.65 10.90 42.38
CA GLU A 223 0.71 10.94 43.85
C GLU A 223 2.03 11.56 44.35
N LEU A 224 3.16 11.17 43.76
CA LEU A 224 4.46 11.75 44.09
C LEU A 224 4.50 13.26 43.79
N ARG A 225 3.92 13.69 42.67
CA ARG A 225 3.83 15.12 42.33
C ARG A 225 2.99 15.88 43.36
N ASP A 226 1.87 15.33 43.83
CA ASP A 226 1.03 15.99 44.84
C ASP A 226 1.77 16.18 46.17
N VAL A 227 2.55 15.19 46.60
CA VAL A 227 3.40 15.29 47.80
C VAL A 227 4.50 16.33 47.60
N LEU A 228 5.23 16.27 46.49
CA LEU A 228 6.30 17.22 46.17
C LEU A 228 5.76 18.66 46.06
N MET A 229 4.58 18.83 45.46
CA MET A 229 3.87 20.11 45.33
C MET A 229 3.60 20.74 46.68
N LYS A 230 3.12 19.95 47.65
CA LYS A 230 2.87 20.42 49.02
C LYS A 230 4.17 20.83 49.71
N VAL A 231 5.18 19.95 49.69
CA VAL A 231 6.48 20.18 50.34
C VAL A 231 7.15 21.43 49.78
N GLU A 232 7.15 21.59 48.45
CA GLU A 232 7.83 22.69 47.80
C GLU A 232 7.11 24.02 48.01
N LYS A 233 5.77 24.02 48.07
CA LYS A 233 4.98 25.21 48.42
C LYS A 233 5.27 25.66 49.86
N GLU A 234 5.26 24.73 50.81
CA GLU A 234 5.61 25.01 52.22
C GLU A 234 7.03 25.57 52.33
N ARG A 235 8.00 25.03 51.58
CA ARG A 235 9.37 25.53 51.53
C ARG A 235 9.42 26.99 51.03
N ARG A 236 8.79 27.30 49.90
CA ARG A 236 8.79 28.66 49.32
C ARG A 236 8.15 29.68 50.25
N GLU A 237 7.02 29.34 50.85
CA GLU A 237 6.33 30.22 51.80
C GLU A 237 7.18 30.46 53.04
N GLY A 238 7.80 29.42 53.60
CA GLY A 238 8.70 29.52 54.75
C GLY A 238 9.93 30.39 54.47
N VAL A 239 10.55 30.21 53.32
CA VAL A 239 11.72 30.99 52.89
C VAL A 239 11.34 32.47 52.66
N LYS A 240 10.21 32.75 51.98
CA LYS A 240 9.69 34.12 51.80
C LYS A 240 9.32 34.78 53.14
N ALA A 241 8.77 34.04 54.09
CA ALA A 241 8.45 34.55 55.43
C ALA A 241 9.71 34.90 56.23
N ASN A 242 10.74 34.07 56.14
CA ASN A 242 12.02 34.30 56.80
C ASN A 242 12.77 35.52 56.25
N GLU A 243 12.71 35.76 54.94
CA GLU A 243 13.35 36.94 54.31
C GLU A 243 12.82 38.26 54.86
N LYS A 244 11.51 38.36 55.15
CA LYS A 244 10.89 39.58 55.71
C LYS A 244 11.49 39.99 57.06
N GLN A 245 12.12 39.07 57.77
CA GLN A 245 12.75 39.31 59.07
C GLN A 245 14.25 39.64 58.95
N TRP A 246 14.84 39.59 57.75
CA TRP A 246 16.26 39.83 57.57
C TRP A 246 16.59 41.32 57.59
N PRO A 247 17.70 41.72 58.25
CA PRO A 247 18.21 43.08 58.14
C PRO A 247 18.67 43.35 56.71
N GLN A 248 18.55 44.59 56.26
CA GLN A 248 18.78 44.98 54.86
C GLN A 248 20.21 44.67 54.36
N SER A 249 21.21 44.71 55.26
CA SER A 249 22.58 44.29 54.97
C SER A 249 22.71 42.79 54.65
N LYS A 250 21.91 41.94 55.30
CA LYS A 250 21.86 40.50 55.03
C LYS A 250 21.16 40.21 53.72
N VAL A 251 20.10 40.94 53.40
CA VAL A 251 19.40 40.83 52.11
C VAL A 251 20.37 41.15 50.96
N GLU A 252 21.14 42.23 51.06
CA GLU A 252 22.09 42.61 50.01
C GLU A 252 23.26 41.61 49.90
N ASN A 253 23.79 41.12 51.01
CA ASN A 253 24.80 40.05 51.01
C ASN A 253 24.26 38.75 50.38
N ASN A 254 23.04 38.37 50.72
CA ASN A 254 22.39 37.18 50.14
C ASN A 254 22.16 37.34 48.64
N LYS A 255 21.80 38.53 48.16
CA LYS A 255 21.73 38.81 46.72
C LYS A 255 23.07 38.59 46.02
N GLN A 256 24.17 39.05 46.62
CA GLN A 256 25.50 38.86 46.05
C GLN A 256 25.94 37.39 46.06
N LYS A 257 25.65 36.67 47.15
CA LYS A 257 25.90 35.23 47.24
C LYS A 257 25.09 34.44 46.21
N ALA A 258 23.80 34.74 46.07
CA ALA A 258 22.95 34.09 45.08
C ALA A 258 23.42 34.34 43.64
N LYS A 259 23.94 35.54 43.32
CA LYS A 259 24.56 35.79 42.02
C LYS A 259 25.76 34.88 41.76
N ASN A 260 26.58 34.61 42.78
CA ASN A 260 27.70 33.67 42.67
C ASN A 260 27.19 32.23 42.50
N GLU A 261 26.21 31.81 43.30
CA GLU A 261 25.58 30.48 43.17
C GLU A 261 24.98 30.28 41.77
N VAL A 262 24.25 31.26 41.22
CA VAL A 262 23.72 31.18 39.85
C VAL A 262 24.85 31.06 38.82
N LYS A 263 25.95 31.78 39.00
CA LYS A 263 27.11 31.69 38.10
C LYS A 263 27.74 30.29 38.14
N ASP A 264 27.89 29.72 39.33
CA ASP A 264 28.42 28.36 39.51
C ASP A 264 27.44 27.31 39.00
N ALA A 265 26.13 27.54 39.16
CA ALA A 265 25.07 26.69 38.62
C ALA A 265 25.11 26.64 37.09
N VAL A 266 25.26 27.78 36.42
CA VAL A 266 25.37 27.86 34.96
C VAL A 266 26.67 27.21 34.47
N SER A 267 27.78 27.45 35.16
CA SER A 267 29.08 26.83 34.84
C SER A 267 29.03 25.30 34.93
N THR A 268 28.48 24.77 36.03
CA THR A 268 28.30 23.33 36.22
C THR A 268 27.28 22.72 35.26
N LEU A 269 26.24 23.48 34.88
CA LEU A 269 25.28 23.08 33.85
C LEU A 269 25.94 22.91 32.48
N GLN A 270 26.81 23.85 32.09
CA GLN A 270 27.60 23.79 30.86
C GLN A 270 28.59 22.63 30.87
N ALA A 271 29.17 22.33 32.03
CA ALA A 271 30.00 21.14 32.25
C ALA A 271 29.21 19.82 32.32
N LYS A 272 27.88 19.85 32.13
CA LYS A 272 26.95 18.71 32.23
C LYS A 272 26.95 18.03 33.61
N ASN A 273 27.39 18.72 34.66
CA ASN A 273 27.26 18.26 36.04
C ASN A 273 25.91 18.72 36.61
N PHE A 274 24.86 17.99 36.24
CA PHE A 274 23.46 18.38 36.53
C PHE A 274 23.13 18.35 38.02
N GLU A 275 23.71 17.43 38.78
CA GLU A 275 23.51 17.34 40.23
C GLU A 275 24.02 18.59 40.95
N LYS A 276 25.29 19.00 40.69
CA LYS A 276 25.84 20.23 41.28
C LYS A 276 25.12 21.48 40.79
N SER A 277 24.75 21.51 39.51
CA SER A 277 23.98 22.63 38.96
C SER A 277 22.64 22.80 39.67
N ARG A 278 21.90 21.69 39.87
CA ARG A 278 20.68 21.68 40.68
C ARG A 278 20.95 22.25 42.08
N GLU A 279 22.01 21.82 42.76
CA GLU A 279 22.33 22.28 44.13
C GLU A 279 22.59 23.77 44.19
N HIS A 280 23.41 24.29 43.28
CA HIS A 280 23.68 25.72 43.21
C HIS A 280 22.41 26.54 42.90
N PHE A 281 21.55 26.07 41.99
CA PHE A 281 20.26 26.73 41.74
C PHE A 281 19.30 26.63 42.93
N PHE A 282 19.28 25.50 43.63
CA PHE A 282 18.50 25.32 44.87
C PHE A 282 18.94 26.32 45.93
N ASN A 283 20.25 26.39 46.21
CA ASN A 283 20.84 27.32 47.17
C ASN A 283 20.56 28.78 46.78
N ALA A 284 20.69 29.12 45.50
CA ALA A 284 20.36 30.45 45.00
C ALA A 284 18.88 30.81 45.22
N SER A 285 17.97 29.84 45.04
CA SER A 285 16.53 30.03 45.26
C SER A 285 16.18 30.28 46.73
N ASP A 286 16.95 29.71 47.68
CA ASP A 286 16.80 29.97 49.11
C ASP A 286 17.34 31.36 49.52
N LEU A 287 18.33 31.86 48.80
CA LEU A 287 18.96 33.16 49.08
C LEU A 287 18.20 34.35 48.49
N ILE A 288 17.55 34.19 47.32
CA ILE A 288 16.64 35.18 46.73
C ILE A 288 15.28 34.52 46.41
N PRO A 289 14.36 34.48 47.38
CA PRO A 289 13.08 33.75 47.29
C PRO A 289 12.10 34.30 46.25
N HIS A 290 12.32 35.54 45.80
CA HIS A 290 11.51 36.26 44.84
C HIS A 290 12.10 36.25 43.41
N SER A 291 13.23 35.57 43.20
CA SER A 291 13.83 35.44 41.87
C SER A 291 13.19 34.28 41.11
N GLU A 292 12.04 34.53 40.48
CA GLU A 292 11.32 33.53 39.68
C GLU A 292 12.19 32.98 38.54
N ASP A 293 13.05 33.82 37.95
CA ASP A 293 14.05 33.43 36.96
C ASP A 293 15.02 32.35 37.47
N THR A 294 15.49 32.48 38.72
CA THR A 294 16.38 31.49 39.34
C THR A 294 15.63 30.19 39.64
N TYR A 295 14.37 30.33 40.02
CA TYR A 295 13.51 29.21 40.38
C TYR A 295 13.08 28.39 39.16
N GLU A 296 12.84 29.03 38.01
CA GLU A 296 12.61 28.35 36.74
C GLU A 296 13.84 27.53 36.32
N GLN A 297 15.04 28.11 36.41
CA GLN A 297 16.29 27.43 36.07
C GLN A 297 16.62 26.26 37.02
N TYR A 298 16.19 26.33 38.28
CA TYR A 298 16.21 25.18 39.19
C TYR A 298 15.36 24.02 38.65
N GLY A 299 14.16 24.30 38.15
CA GLY A 299 13.31 23.32 37.49
C GLY A 299 13.93 22.71 36.23
N VAL A 300 14.58 23.54 35.40
CA VAL A 300 15.31 23.08 34.21
C VAL A 300 16.50 22.18 34.59
N ALA A 301 17.25 22.52 35.65
CA ALA A 301 18.34 21.69 36.14
C ALA A 301 17.84 20.33 36.67
N LEU A 302 16.71 20.30 37.39
CA LEU A 302 16.04 19.06 37.82
C LEU A 302 15.64 18.18 36.62
N HIS A 303 15.11 18.77 35.55
CA HIS A 303 14.78 18.03 34.33
C HIS A 303 16.04 17.39 33.73
N ARG A 304 17.13 18.15 33.61
CA ARG A 304 18.38 17.66 33.02
C ARG A 304 19.08 16.59 33.87
N GLU A 305 18.88 16.61 35.19
CA GLU A 305 19.30 15.54 36.10
C GLU A 305 18.44 14.26 35.97
N GLY A 306 17.25 14.36 35.36
CA GLY A 306 16.31 13.24 35.23
C GLY A 306 15.25 13.17 36.35
N LYS A 307 15.17 14.19 37.22
CA LYS A 307 14.17 14.28 38.30
C LYS A 307 12.86 14.89 37.79
N TYR A 308 12.21 14.22 36.84
CA TYR A 308 11.09 14.78 36.06
C TYR A 308 9.87 15.20 36.90
N ASN A 309 9.40 14.39 37.84
CA ASN A 309 8.27 14.75 38.71
C ASN A 309 8.55 16.01 39.53
N HIS A 310 9.77 16.14 40.05
CA HIS A 310 10.18 17.32 40.83
C HIS A 310 10.35 18.55 39.93
N ALA A 311 10.92 18.38 38.74
CA ALA A 311 11.01 19.43 37.73
C ALA A 311 9.62 19.97 37.36
N ILE A 312 8.63 19.10 37.17
CA ILE A 312 7.25 19.49 36.88
C ILE A 312 6.68 20.37 38.00
N VAL A 313 6.85 19.98 39.25
CA VAL A 313 6.37 20.75 40.41
C VAL A 313 7.02 22.13 40.48
N VAL A 314 8.36 22.19 40.41
CA VAL A 314 9.12 23.43 40.50
C VAL A 314 8.79 24.38 39.35
N LEU A 315 8.75 23.87 38.10
CA LEU A 315 8.39 24.67 36.93
C LEU A 315 6.94 25.14 37.03
N THR A 316 6.00 24.32 37.47
CA THR A 316 4.58 24.72 37.62
C THR A 316 4.41 25.88 38.62
N LEU A 317 5.25 25.92 39.65
CA LEU A 317 5.25 26.99 40.65
C LEU A 317 5.92 28.29 40.20
N ALA A 318 6.74 28.27 39.14
CA ALA A 318 7.49 29.44 38.69
C ALA A 318 6.61 30.44 37.93
N GLU A 319 6.65 31.72 38.33
CA GLU A 319 6.00 32.83 37.62
C GLU A 319 6.95 33.40 36.56
N SER A 320 6.82 32.94 35.31
CA SER A 320 7.72 33.34 34.23
C SER A 320 7.27 34.63 33.53
N SER A 321 8.27 35.40 33.06
CA SER A 321 8.02 36.42 32.05
C SER A 321 7.61 35.78 30.72
N GLN A 322 6.91 36.54 29.87
CA GLN A 322 6.43 36.04 28.58
C GLN A 322 7.56 35.50 27.68
N THR A 323 8.77 36.04 27.77
CA THR A 323 9.95 35.58 27.02
C THR A 323 10.53 34.25 27.50
N ARG A 324 10.20 33.80 28.73
CA ARG A 324 10.64 32.52 29.29
C ARG A 324 9.53 31.49 29.43
N GLU A 325 8.27 31.93 29.30
CA GLU A 325 7.11 31.04 29.36
C GLU A 325 7.23 29.87 28.36
N ALA A 326 7.76 30.11 27.16
CA ALA A 326 7.97 29.06 26.16
C ALA A 326 9.00 28.00 26.61
N GLU A 327 10.10 28.41 27.24
CA GLU A 327 11.11 27.50 27.79
C GLU A 327 10.53 26.66 28.93
N LYS A 328 9.81 27.30 29.87
CA LYS A 328 9.13 26.62 30.97
C LYS A 328 8.13 25.57 30.47
N GLN A 329 7.22 25.97 29.56
CA GLN A 329 6.23 25.05 28.99
C GLN A 329 6.89 23.91 28.21
N PHE A 330 8.00 24.18 27.51
CA PHE A 330 8.77 23.16 26.82
C PHE A 330 9.35 22.12 27.78
N TYR A 331 9.99 22.54 28.88
CA TYR A 331 10.56 21.62 29.86
C TYR A 331 9.50 20.88 30.69
N LEU A 332 8.33 21.48 30.91
CA LEU A 332 7.16 20.78 31.43
C LEU A 332 6.74 19.65 30.47
N GLY A 333 6.51 19.97 29.20
CA GLY A 333 6.14 18.99 28.17
C GLY A 333 7.17 17.87 28.03
N MET A 334 8.46 18.21 28.02
CA MET A 334 9.55 17.22 27.98
C MET A 334 9.61 16.33 29.22
N SER A 335 9.30 16.86 30.40
CA SER A 335 9.27 16.06 31.63
C SER A 335 8.11 15.07 31.61
N TYR A 336 6.93 15.49 31.18
CA TYR A 336 5.79 14.59 30.95
C TYR A 336 6.09 13.53 29.88
N TYR A 337 6.70 13.93 28.77
CA TYR A 337 7.10 13.03 27.69
C TYR A 337 8.05 11.93 28.19
N LYS A 338 9.02 12.29 29.05
CA LYS A 338 9.96 11.34 29.65
C LYS A 338 9.32 10.39 30.66
N LEU A 339 8.16 10.75 31.19
CA LEU A 339 7.35 9.91 32.06
C LEU A 339 6.33 9.07 31.28
N LEU A 340 6.34 9.13 29.92
CA LEU A 340 5.36 8.49 29.03
C LEU A 340 3.92 9.00 29.21
N ASP A 341 3.77 10.15 29.85
CA ASP A 341 2.48 10.85 30.00
C ASP A 341 2.29 11.77 28.79
N TYR A 342 2.01 11.14 27.64
CA TYR A 342 1.96 11.80 26.34
C TYR A 342 0.85 12.84 26.22
N GLU A 343 -0.30 12.62 26.87
CA GLU A 343 -1.43 13.56 26.86
C GLU A 343 -1.05 14.91 27.48
N ASN A 344 -0.46 14.89 28.69
CA ASN A 344 0.01 16.10 29.34
C ASN A 344 1.21 16.71 28.60
N ALA A 345 2.10 15.88 28.04
CA ALA A 345 3.22 16.37 27.23
C ALA A 345 2.72 17.19 26.03
N ILE A 346 1.75 16.67 25.28
CA ILE A 346 1.14 17.33 24.11
C ILE A 346 0.47 18.64 24.53
N ALA A 347 -0.25 18.67 25.65
CA ALA A 347 -0.89 19.89 26.15
C ALA A 347 0.13 21.01 26.42
N HIS A 348 1.27 20.68 27.02
CA HIS A 348 2.35 21.64 27.26
C HIS A 348 3.08 22.04 25.96
N PHE A 349 3.31 21.11 25.03
CA PHE A 349 3.90 21.44 23.73
C PHE A 349 2.99 22.36 22.89
N ASN A 350 1.67 22.17 22.93
CA ASN A 350 0.72 23.09 22.28
C ASN A 350 0.86 24.53 22.83
N LYS A 351 0.99 24.70 24.14
CA LYS A 351 1.24 26.03 24.74
C LYS A 351 2.53 26.67 24.22
N VAL A 352 3.60 25.90 24.04
CA VAL A 352 4.85 26.42 23.43
C VAL A 352 4.60 26.90 22.00
N MET A 353 3.84 26.14 21.22
CA MET A 353 3.50 26.50 19.84
C MET A 353 2.61 27.76 19.77
N GLU A 354 1.64 27.90 20.68
CA GLU A 354 0.76 29.09 20.78
C GLU A 354 1.54 30.38 21.10
N LEU A 355 2.66 30.27 21.82
CA LEU A 355 3.55 31.39 22.12
C LEU A 355 4.36 31.86 20.91
N ASN A 356 4.34 31.13 19.79
CA ASN A 356 5.08 31.41 18.55
C ASN A 356 6.59 31.63 18.76
N ASP A 357 7.17 30.96 19.77
CA ASP A 357 8.60 31.05 20.04
C ASP A 357 9.41 30.31 18.96
N LYS A 358 10.31 31.03 18.29
CA LYS A 358 11.09 30.49 17.16
C LYS A 358 12.17 29.48 17.57
N SER A 359 12.55 29.44 18.83
CA SER A 359 13.56 28.52 19.36
C SER A 359 12.91 27.21 19.84
N PHE A 360 11.86 27.32 20.65
CA PHE A 360 11.21 26.16 21.26
C PHE A 360 10.04 25.61 20.44
N GLY A 361 9.33 26.44 19.67
CA GLY A 361 8.15 26.05 18.89
C GLY A 361 8.37 24.84 17.98
N PRO A 362 9.36 24.87 17.05
CA PRO A 362 9.65 23.72 16.20
C PRO A 362 10.04 22.47 17.00
N THR A 363 10.77 22.63 18.11
CA THR A 363 11.23 21.50 18.94
C THR A 363 10.08 20.87 19.72
N ALA A 364 9.18 21.70 20.27
CA ALA A 364 7.94 21.25 20.90
C ALA A 364 7.04 20.50 19.90
N ALA A 365 6.87 21.05 18.69
CA ALA A 365 6.10 20.39 17.63
C ALA A 365 6.69 19.04 17.23
N PHE A 366 8.02 18.93 17.16
CA PHE A 366 8.69 17.66 16.90
C PHE A 366 8.38 16.60 17.97
N TYR A 367 8.50 16.94 19.26
CA TYR A 367 8.20 16.02 20.35
C TYR A 367 6.70 15.74 20.52
N LYS A 368 5.83 16.68 20.16
CA LYS A 368 4.39 16.45 20.01
C LYS A 368 4.13 15.39 18.93
N GLY A 369 4.78 15.51 17.77
CA GLY A 369 4.67 14.53 16.68
C GLY A 369 5.08 13.12 17.13
N THR A 370 6.19 12.99 17.86
CA THR A 370 6.62 11.68 18.38
C THR A 370 5.66 11.14 19.44
N ALA A 371 5.14 11.98 20.34
CA ALA A 371 4.14 11.57 21.33
C ALA A 371 2.85 11.05 20.65
N LEU A 372 2.40 11.72 19.57
CA LEU A 372 1.23 11.31 18.81
C LEU A 372 1.43 9.98 18.07
N ILE A 373 2.66 9.66 17.63
CA ILE A 373 2.98 8.33 17.09
C ILE A 373 2.78 7.24 18.15
N GLU A 374 3.29 7.45 19.36
CA GLU A 374 3.16 6.48 20.46
C GLU A 374 1.69 6.25 20.83
N MET A 375 0.86 7.30 20.71
CA MET A 375 -0.59 7.23 20.87
C MET A 375 -1.35 6.70 19.62
N LYS A 376 -0.65 6.29 18.56
CA LYS A 376 -1.21 5.86 17.25
C LYS A 376 -2.07 6.91 16.53
N GLU A 377 -1.90 8.17 16.87
CA GLU A 377 -2.58 9.33 16.28
C GLU A 377 -1.76 9.85 15.08
N PHE A 378 -1.59 9.00 14.06
CA PHE A 378 -0.65 9.23 12.95
C PHE A 378 -0.97 10.48 12.12
N ASP A 379 -2.24 10.82 11.92
CA ASP A 379 -2.64 12.01 11.16
C ASP A 379 -2.25 13.29 11.90
N LYS A 380 -2.56 13.37 13.19
CA LYS A 380 -2.16 14.51 14.03
C LYS A 380 -0.64 14.60 14.16
N SER A 381 0.05 13.46 14.15
CA SER A 381 1.51 13.42 14.17
C SER A 381 2.12 14.05 12.91
N LYS A 382 1.59 13.71 11.72
CA LYS A 382 1.98 14.34 10.45
C LYS A 382 1.83 15.86 10.52
N ASP A 383 0.70 16.37 11.03
CA ASP A 383 0.49 17.82 11.18
C ASP A 383 1.54 18.47 12.09
N ALA A 384 1.89 17.81 13.19
CA ALA A 384 2.91 18.29 14.12
C ALA A 384 4.30 18.35 13.47
N PHE A 385 4.67 17.36 12.66
CA PHE A 385 5.92 17.38 11.90
C PHE A 385 5.90 18.37 10.73
N GLN A 386 4.74 18.60 10.09
CA GLN A 386 4.60 19.62 9.07
C GLN A 386 4.86 21.02 9.65
N TYR A 387 4.34 21.29 10.85
CA TYR A 387 4.66 22.52 11.57
C TYR A 387 6.17 22.71 11.76
N VAL A 388 6.93 21.63 12.01
CA VAL A 388 8.40 21.68 12.08
C VAL A 388 8.98 22.17 10.76
N LEU A 389 8.58 21.59 9.63
CA LEU A 389 9.07 21.98 8.30
C LEU A 389 8.76 23.44 7.97
N ASP A 390 7.63 23.95 8.43
CA ASP A 390 7.19 25.31 8.13
C ASP A 390 7.90 26.39 8.99
N HIS A 391 8.35 26.04 10.21
CA HIS A 391 8.85 27.01 11.20
C HIS A 391 10.31 26.80 11.60
N SER A 392 10.88 25.62 11.35
CA SER A 392 12.29 25.32 11.58
C SER A 392 13.18 26.08 10.61
N LYS A 393 14.41 26.37 11.05
CA LYS A 393 15.52 26.86 10.20
C LYS A 393 16.69 25.88 10.17
N ASN A 394 16.50 24.68 10.73
CA ASN A 394 17.54 23.69 10.89
C ASN A 394 17.33 22.54 9.89
N PRO A 395 18.14 22.45 8.82
CA PRO A 395 17.98 21.44 7.78
C PRO A 395 18.02 19.99 8.29
N ASP A 396 18.75 19.70 9.37
CA ASP A 396 18.80 18.35 9.93
C ASP A 396 17.54 17.98 10.71
N MET A 397 16.89 18.99 11.30
CA MET A 397 15.58 18.81 11.93
C MET A 397 14.50 18.58 10.89
N ASP A 398 14.58 19.29 9.76
CA ASP A 398 13.64 19.17 8.65
C ASP A 398 13.71 17.76 8.05
N LYS A 399 14.91 17.25 7.74
CA LYS A 399 15.12 15.85 7.30
C LYS A 399 14.57 14.82 8.28
N ARG A 400 14.70 15.08 9.59
CA ARG A 400 14.14 14.18 10.61
C ARG A 400 12.61 14.22 10.57
N ALA A 401 12.00 15.40 10.51
CA ALA A 401 10.56 15.56 10.44
C ALA A 401 9.98 14.88 9.18
N GLU A 402 10.61 15.05 8.01
CA GLU A 402 10.25 14.33 6.77
C GLU A 402 10.22 12.81 6.97
N LYS A 403 11.28 12.24 7.57
CA LYS A 403 11.34 10.80 7.86
C LYS A 403 10.24 10.33 8.81
N TYR A 404 9.89 11.14 9.81
CA TYR A 404 8.81 10.81 10.74
C TYR A 404 7.41 10.97 10.12
N ILE A 405 7.23 11.88 9.15
CA ILE A 405 6.01 11.95 8.33
C ILE A 405 5.86 10.67 7.52
N GLU A 406 6.91 10.24 6.80
CA GLU A 406 6.91 8.98 6.05
C GLU A 406 6.59 7.79 6.96
N TYR A 407 7.26 7.73 8.12
CA TYR A 407 7.00 6.69 9.11
C TYR A 407 5.55 6.68 9.61
N SER A 408 4.95 7.84 9.89
CA SER A 408 3.56 7.95 10.36
C SER A 408 2.57 7.46 9.29
N ILE A 409 2.81 7.81 8.03
CA ILE A 409 2.01 7.34 6.90
C ILE A 409 2.12 5.82 6.76
N ASP A 410 3.34 5.28 6.83
CA ASP A 410 3.59 3.83 6.75
C ASP A 410 2.89 3.09 7.90
N GLN A 411 3.03 3.55 9.14
CA GLN A 411 2.36 2.94 10.29
C GLN A 411 0.84 3.00 10.18
N LYS A 412 0.27 4.12 9.70
CA LYS A 412 -1.17 4.24 9.44
C LYS A 412 -1.64 3.18 8.42
N GLN A 413 -0.90 2.98 7.34
CA GLN A 413 -1.24 1.98 6.33
C GLN A 413 -1.11 0.55 6.88
N ILE A 414 -0.11 0.30 7.71
CA ILE A 414 0.06 -0.99 8.40
C ILE A 414 -1.13 -1.25 9.33
N GLU A 415 -1.54 -0.29 10.14
CA GLU A 415 -2.68 -0.43 11.06
C GLU A 415 -4.01 -0.59 10.30
N LYS A 416 -4.24 0.16 9.22
CA LYS A 416 -5.41 -0.02 8.34
C LYS A 416 -5.46 -1.43 7.74
N LYS A 417 -4.31 -1.99 7.37
CA LYS A 417 -4.21 -3.38 6.93
C LYS A 417 -4.44 -4.34 8.10
N ARG A 418 -3.84 -4.14 9.28
CA ARG A 418 -4.07 -4.96 10.47
C ARG A 418 -5.54 -4.98 10.93
N SER A 419 -6.26 -3.88 10.77
CA SER A 419 -7.68 -3.77 11.11
C SER A 419 -8.59 -4.47 10.10
N SER A 420 -8.18 -4.52 8.82
CA SER A 420 -8.87 -5.26 7.78
C SER A 420 -8.58 -6.75 7.95
N LYS A 421 -9.55 -7.53 8.43
CA LYS A 421 -9.37 -8.95 8.77
C LYS A 421 -10.23 -9.93 7.98
N PHE A 422 -11.30 -9.46 7.33
CA PHE A 422 -12.28 -10.31 6.69
C PHE A 422 -12.51 -9.88 5.25
N TRP A 423 -12.58 -10.86 4.34
CA TRP A 423 -12.98 -10.66 2.96
C TRP A 423 -13.91 -11.76 2.52
N ILE A 424 -14.82 -11.42 1.63
CA ILE A 424 -15.65 -12.37 0.91
C ILE A 424 -15.50 -12.12 -0.59
N SER A 425 -15.19 -13.17 -1.32
CA SER A 425 -15.16 -13.12 -2.78
C SER A 425 -15.91 -14.30 -3.36
N GLY A 426 -16.30 -14.19 -4.63
CA GLY A 426 -17.00 -15.26 -5.30
C GLY A 426 -17.11 -15.07 -6.80
N VAL A 427 -17.49 -16.15 -7.47
CA VAL A 427 -17.65 -16.24 -8.92
C VAL A 427 -18.94 -16.99 -9.22
N PHE A 428 -19.80 -16.37 -10.02
CA PHE A 428 -20.91 -17.05 -10.67
C PHE A 428 -20.58 -17.24 -12.15
N GLY A 429 -20.82 -18.43 -12.68
CA GLY A 429 -20.50 -18.76 -14.06
C GLY A 429 -21.61 -19.53 -14.74
N LEU A 430 -21.75 -19.29 -16.04
CA LEU A 430 -22.53 -20.14 -16.95
C LEU A 430 -21.59 -20.61 -18.04
N SER A 431 -21.46 -21.92 -18.20
CA SER A 431 -20.68 -22.51 -19.27
C SER A 431 -21.49 -23.41 -20.16
N TYR A 432 -21.22 -23.37 -21.45
CA TYR A 432 -21.56 -24.45 -22.36
C TYR A 432 -20.36 -25.40 -22.46
N ASP A 433 -20.62 -26.70 -22.34
CA ASP A 433 -19.61 -27.74 -22.36
C ASP A 433 -20.05 -28.86 -23.32
N SER A 434 -19.30 -29.03 -24.41
CA SER A 434 -19.61 -30.04 -25.43
C SER A 434 -19.21 -31.47 -25.03
N ASN A 435 -18.59 -31.65 -23.85
CA ASN A 435 -18.07 -32.93 -23.40
C ASN A 435 -18.05 -33.00 -21.86
N ILE A 436 -19.23 -33.20 -21.27
CA ILE A 436 -19.47 -33.48 -19.86
C ILE A 436 -19.29 -34.99 -19.63
N ILE A 437 -18.35 -35.36 -18.76
CA ILE A 437 -18.07 -36.77 -18.42
C ILE A 437 -19.18 -37.28 -17.50
N LEU A 438 -19.83 -38.37 -17.86
CA LEU A 438 -20.86 -39.00 -17.02
C LEU A 438 -20.20 -39.88 -15.94
N ALA A 439 -20.77 -39.87 -14.74
CA ALA A 439 -20.10 -40.41 -13.55
C ALA A 439 -20.44 -41.88 -13.22
N THR A 440 -21.38 -42.52 -13.92
CA THR A 440 -21.93 -43.85 -13.53
C THR A 440 -21.73 -44.93 -14.59
N ASP A 441 -21.50 -46.18 -14.14
CA ASP A 441 -21.33 -47.34 -15.03
C ASP A 441 -22.60 -47.65 -15.82
N ALA A 442 -23.79 -47.46 -15.22
CA ALA A 442 -25.07 -47.56 -15.93
C ALA A 442 -25.20 -46.56 -17.09
N ALA A 443 -24.58 -45.38 -16.99
CA ALA A 443 -24.52 -44.40 -18.08
C ALA A 443 -23.46 -44.76 -19.14
N ARG A 444 -22.36 -45.42 -18.73
CA ARG A 444 -21.33 -45.96 -19.64
C ARG A 444 -21.84 -47.14 -20.47
N ASP A 445 -22.64 -48.02 -19.87
CA ASP A 445 -23.20 -49.22 -20.51
C ASP A 445 -24.32 -48.91 -21.54
N GLN A 446 -24.94 -47.73 -21.47
CA GLN A 446 -25.94 -47.26 -22.44
C GLN A 446 -25.32 -46.58 -23.68
N GLY A 447 -23.99 -46.69 -23.86
CA GLY A 447 -23.31 -46.32 -25.11
C GLY A 447 -22.94 -44.83 -25.25
N GLY A 448 -23.21 -43.99 -24.25
CA GLY A 448 -22.83 -42.58 -24.23
C GLY A 448 -22.02 -42.25 -22.98
N VAL A 449 -20.69 -42.32 -23.04
CA VAL A 449 -19.80 -41.94 -21.91
C VAL A 449 -19.73 -40.41 -21.71
N ARG A 450 -20.42 -39.64 -22.57
CA ARG A 450 -20.31 -38.18 -22.71
C ARG A 450 -21.68 -37.56 -22.94
N GLY A 451 -21.94 -36.43 -22.28
CA GLY A 451 -23.06 -35.55 -22.54
C GLY A 451 -22.63 -34.17 -22.99
N GLU A 452 -23.55 -33.42 -23.57
CA GLU A 452 -23.41 -32.01 -23.93
C GLU A 452 -24.44 -31.20 -23.13
N GLY A 453 -24.06 -30.04 -22.60
CA GLY A 453 -24.98 -29.26 -21.79
C GLY A 453 -24.47 -27.91 -21.33
N VAL A 454 -25.30 -27.24 -20.54
CA VAL A 454 -24.99 -25.97 -19.89
C VAL A 454 -24.72 -26.22 -18.41
N ARG A 455 -23.70 -25.59 -17.83
CA ARG A 455 -23.30 -25.75 -16.43
C ARG A 455 -23.29 -24.40 -15.73
N ALA A 456 -24.00 -24.31 -14.63
CA ALA A 456 -23.94 -23.20 -13.70
C ALA A 456 -22.90 -23.48 -12.60
N LEU A 457 -22.02 -22.52 -12.38
CA LEU A 457 -20.96 -22.53 -11.37
C LEU A 457 -21.25 -21.45 -10.33
N ALA A 458 -21.13 -21.79 -9.06
CA ALA A 458 -21.07 -20.83 -7.97
C ALA A 458 -19.87 -21.19 -7.08
N SER A 459 -18.93 -20.25 -6.92
CA SER A 459 -17.76 -20.42 -6.05
C SER A 459 -17.64 -19.23 -5.11
N THR A 460 -17.33 -19.48 -3.85
CA THR A 460 -17.18 -18.44 -2.81
C THR A 460 -15.95 -18.74 -1.95
N GLU A 461 -15.18 -17.71 -1.63
CA GLU A 461 -14.06 -17.75 -0.70
C GLU A 461 -14.31 -16.78 0.46
N LEU A 462 -14.21 -17.27 1.69
CA LEU A 462 -14.11 -16.45 2.90
C LEU A 462 -12.66 -16.44 3.36
N LYS A 463 -12.05 -15.26 3.44
CA LYS A 463 -10.69 -15.09 3.97
C LYS A 463 -10.74 -14.38 5.31
N TYR A 464 -10.14 -14.99 6.33
CA TYR A 464 -9.87 -14.38 7.63
C TYR A 464 -8.36 -14.24 7.83
N ARG A 465 -7.88 -13.04 8.17
CA ARG A 465 -6.47 -12.74 8.42
C ARG A 465 -6.25 -12.46 9.92
N PRO A 466 -5.90 -13.47 10.73
CA PRO A 466 -5.59 -13.27 12.14
C PRO A 466 -4.31 -12.48 12.38
N TYR A 467 -3.34 -12.54 11.46
CA TYR A 467 -2.03 -11.93 11.61
C TYR A 467 -1.57 -11.21 10.34
N TYR A 468 -1.08 -9.98 10.50
CA TYR A 468 -0.50 -9.18 9.43
C TYR A 468 0.63 -8.30 9.96
N ASP A 469 1.75 -8.41 9.28
CA ASP A 469 2.91 -7.54 9.33
C ASP A 469 3.38 -7.27 7.88
N PRO A 470 4.13 -6.18 7.61
CA PRO A 470 4.70 -5.96 6.27
C PRO A 470 5.41 -7.19 5.69
N ASP A 471 6.16 -7.91 6.51
CA ASP A 471 6.96 -9.05 6.06
C ASP A 471 6.18 -10.36 6.12
N ASP A 472 5.22 -10.51 7.03
CA ASP A 472 4.51 -11.77 7.26
C ASP A 472 2.99 -11.62 7.30
N GLU A 473 2.28 -12.52 6.63
CA GLU A 473 0.83 -12.61 6.67
C GLU A 473 0.39 -14.06 6.85
N ILE A 474 -0.51 -14.31 7.81
CA ILE A 474 -1.17 -15.61 7.97
C ILE A 474 -2.65 -15.40 7.77
N ALA A 475 -3.25 -16.20 6.89
CA ALA A 475 -4.70 -16.19 6.66
C ALA A 475 -5.28 -17.60 6.74
N VAL A 476 -6.58 -17.67 7.00
CA VAL A 476 -7.42 -18.85 6.87
C VAL A 476 -8.42 -18.57 5.77
N LYS A 477 -8.49 -19.46 4.78
CA LYS A 477 -9.38 -19.37 3.63
C LYS A 477 -10.34 -20.54 3.66
N LEU A 478 -11.62 -20.28 3.53
CA LEU A 478 -12.66 -21.29 3.34
C LEU A 478 -13.21 -21.15 1.93
N ASN A 479 -13.08 -22.19 1.11
CA ASN A 479 -13.63 -22.22 -0.24
C ASN A 479 -14.82 -23.16 -0.30
N LEU A 480 -15.88 -22.72 -0.98
CA LEU A 480 -17.04 -23.54 -1.33
C LEU A 480 -17.33 -23.34 -2.82
N THR A 481 -17.43 -24.43 -3.57
CA THR A 481 -17.75 -24.43 -4.99
C THR A 481 -18.86 -25.43 -5.26
N ALA A 482 -19.92 -24.99 -5.92
CA ALA A 482 -21.02 -25.81 -6.36
C ALA A 482 -21.17 -25.70 -7.87
N LEU A 483 -21.42 -26.84 -8.51
CA LEU A 483 -21.70 -26.95 -9.93
C LEU A 483 -23.07 -27.58 -10.12
N GLN A 484 -23.77 -27.15 -11.17
CA GLN A 484 -25.07 -27.67 -11.56
C GLN A 484 -25.19 -27.68 -13.07
N SER A 485 -25.39 -28.85 -13.66
CA SER A 485 -25.48 -29.08 -15.10
C SER A 485 -26.93 -29.27 -15.53
N PHE A 486 -27.19 -28.84 -16.77
CA PHE A 486 -28.46 -28.89 -17.47
C PHE A 486 -28.20 -29.40 -18.89
N ASP A 487 -29.22 -29.94 -19.55
CA ASP A 487 -29.11 -30.22 -20.98
C ASP A 487 -29.03 -28.92 -21.81
N THR A 488 -28.90 -29.05 -23.13
CA THR A 488 -28.82 -27.89 -24.05
C THR A 488 -30.11 -27.06 -24.12
N GLY A 489 -31.23 -27.62 -23.66
CA GLY A 489 -32.54 -26.96 -23.51
C GLY A 489 -32.78 -26.36 -22.13
N PHE A 490 -31.78 -26.36 -21.23
CA PHE A 490 -31.90 -25.96 -19.82
C PHE A 490 -32.83 -26.83 -18.98
N ALA A 491 -33.17 -28.04 -19.43
CA ALA A 491 -33.89 -29.01 -18.62
C ALA A 491 -32.92 -29.80 -17.72
N GLN A 492 -33.45 -30.28 -16.60
CA GLN A 492 -32.69 -31.11 -15.67
C GLN A 492 -32.45 -32.50 -16.27
N ASP A 493 -31.18 -32.89 -16.42
CA ASP A 493 -30.77 -34.24 -16.80
C ASP A 493 -30.00 -34.88 -15.65
N ASN A 494 -30.62 -35.86 -14.99
CA ASN A 494 -30.03 -36.53 -13.83
C ASN A 494 -28.66 -37.17 -14.14
N ARG A 495 -28.40 -37.57 -15.39
CA ARG A 495 -27.10 -38.16 -15.78
C ARG A 495 -25.98 -37.12 -15.75
N LEU A 496 -26.29 -35.88 -16.13
CA LEU A 496 -25.34 -34.75 -16.07
C LEU A 496 -25.12 -34.31 -14.62
N THR A 497 -26.18 -34.28 -13.81
CA THR A 497 -26.10 -33.79 -12.42
C THR A 497 -25.37 -34.73 -11.47
N GLN A 498 -25.36 -36.04 -11.77
CA GLN A 498 -24.54 -37.03 -11.04
C GLN A 498 -23.04 -36.70 -11.14
N ALA A 499 -22.62 -36.06 -12.23
CA ALA A 499 -21.25 -35.64 -12.48
C ALA A 499 -20.89 -34.27 -11.89
N ASP A 500 -21.79 -33.61 -11.16
CA ASP A 500 -21.54 -32.28 -10.60
C ASP A 500 -20.96 -32.33 -9.19
N PRO A 501 -19.68 -31.93 -9.03
CA PRO A 501 -19.04 -31.88 -7.74
C PRO A 501 -19.51 -30.65 -6.95
N TRP A 502 -19.66 -30.86 -5.65
CA TRP A 502 -19.48 -29.80 -4.66
C TRP A 502 -18.08 -29.95 -4.09
N LEU A 503 -17.35 -28.85 -4.01
CA LEU A 503 -16.02 -28.80 -3.42
C LEU A 503 -16.07 -27.86 -2.23
N GLY A 504 -15.36 -28.24 -1.18
CA GLY A 504 -15.31 -27.51 0.07
C GLY A 504 -13.98 -27.75 0.73
N GLY A 505 -13.31 -26.66 1.10
CA GLY A 505 -11.96 -26.76 1.63
C GLY A 505 -11.61 -25.64 2.59
N VAL A 506 -10.52 -25.88 3.30
CA VAL A 506 -9.82 -24.91 4.13
C VAL A 506 -8.36 -24.86 3.72
N LYS A 507 -7.83 -23.65 3.53
CA LYS A 507 -6.40 -23.40 3.28
C LYS A 507 -5.88 -22.41 4.31
N VAL A 508 -4.65 -22.60 4.76
CA VAL A 508 -4.00 -21.70 5.73
C VAL A 508 -2.69 -21.17 5.15
N PRO A 509 -2.73 -20.19 4.22
CA PRO A 509 -1.52 -19.62 3.64
C PRO A 509 -0.73 -18.79 4.68
N TRP A 510 0.56 -19.07 4.77
CA TRP A 510 1.58 -18.18 5.34
C TRP A 510 2.37 -17.54 4.20
N THR A 511 2.18 -16.23 4.01
CA THR A 511 2.94 -15.41 3.09
C THR A 511 4.10 -14.75 3.82
N HIS A 512 5.32 -14.93 3.32
CA HIS A 512 6.51 -14.25 3.81
C HIS A 512 7.15 -13.41 2.70
N ARG A 513 7.54 -12.18 3.00
CA ARG A 513 8.11 -11.20 2.08
C ARG A 513 9.50 -10.81 2.58
N ALA A 514 10.49 -10.95 1.71
CA ALA A 514 11.89 -10.70 2.03
C ALA A 514 12.65 -10.15 0.83
N THR A 515 13.94 -9.92 1.05
CA THR A 515 14.88 -9.60 -0.02
C THR A 515 15.89 -10.73 -0.16
N LEU A 516 15.97 -11.33 -1.34
CA LEU A 516 16.96 -12.36 -1.69
C LEU A 516 17.90 -11.78 -2.75
N LEU A 517 19.21 -11.73 -2.45
CA LEU A 517 20.23 -11.16 -3.34
C LEU A 517 19.93 -9.71 -3.81
N GLY A 518 19.35 -8.89 -2.92
CA GLY A 518 18.95 -7.52 -3.25
C GLY A 518 17.72 -7.41 -4.16
N LYS A 519 17.01 -8.53 -4.39
CA LYS A 519 15.76 -8.60 -5.16
C LYS A 519 14.58 -8.94 -4.26
N GLY A 520 13.41 -8.41 -4.58
CA GLY A 520 12.18 -8.78 -3.88
C GLY A 520 11.91 -10.26 -4.05
N TYR A 521 11.73 -10.95 -2.94
CA TYR A 521 11.39 -12.37 -2.87
C TYR A 521 10.20 -12.52 -1.93
N PHE A 522 9.25 -13.36 -2.30
CA PHE A 522 8.22 -13.76 -1.37
C PHE A 522 7.81 -15.20 -1.65
N PHE A 523 7.37 -15.88 -0.60
CA PHE A 523 6.81 -17.22 -0.71
C PHE A 523 5.48 -17.32 -0.01
N ASP A 524 4.66 -18.28 -0.45
CA ASP A 524 3.47 -18.73 0.24
C ASP A 524 3.64 -20.21 0.59
N LEU A 525 3.52 -20.56 1.87
CA LEU A 525 3.42 -21.94 2.34
C LEU A 525 1.97 -22.18 2.77
N THR A 526 1.27 -23.06 2.07
CA THR A 526 -0.18 -23.22 2.20
C THR A 526 -0.56 -24.68 2.45
N PRO A 527 -0.61 -25.12 3.72
CA PRO A 527 -1.34 -26.33 4.08
C PRO A 527 -2.83 -26.17 3.74
N GLY A 528 -3.42 -27.24 3.23
CA GLY A 528 -4.81 -27.28 2.82
C GLY A 528 -5.49 -28.61 3.09
N TYR A 529 -6.81 -28.57 3.19
CA TYR A 529 -7.68 -29.73 3.21
C TYR A 529 -8.89 -29.45 2.34
N GLU A 530 -9.20 -30.33 1.41
CA GLU A 530 -10.35 -30.23 0.52
C GLU A 530 -11.10 -31.56 0.50
N ALA A 531 -12.42 -31.49 0.34
CA ALA A 531 -13.24 -32.64 0.03
C ALA A 531 -14.13 -32.36 -1.18
N ILE A 532 -14.40 -33.41 -1.93
CA ILE A 532 -15.29 -33.40 -3.09
C ILE A 532 -16.49 -34.29 -2.79
N TRP A 533 -17.69 -33.74 -2.97
CA TRP A 533 -18.95 -34.44 -2.83
C TRP A 533 -19.65 -34.59 -4.19
N MET A 534 -20.09 -35.80 -4.52
CA MET A 534 -20.81 -36.12 -5.75
C MET A 534 -21.96 -37.08 -5.46
N ASP A 535 -22.99 -37.07 -6.30
CA ASP A 535 -24.15 -37.96 -6.18
C ASP A 535 -24.05 -39.06 -7.24
N LEU A 536 -23.21 -40.07 -6.99
CA LEU A 536 -22.92 -41.12 -7.98
C LEU A 536 -24.02 -42.17 -8.09
N ASP A 537 -24.87 -42.34 -7.08
CA ASP A 537 -25.88 -43.41 -7.01
C ASP A 537 -27.31 -42.88 -6.90
N ASN A 538 -27.50 -41.56 -7.07
CA ASN A 538 -28.78 -40.87 -6.94
C ASN A 538 -29.42 -41.01 -5.54
N THR A 539 -28.59 -41.22 -4.51
CA THR A 539 -29.01 -41.27 -3.10
C THR A 539 -28.59 -40.02 -2.31
N GLY A 540 -28.01 -39.04 -2.99
CA GLY A 540 -27.53 -37.78 -2.44
C GLY A 540 -26.01 -37.64 -2.51
N LYS A 541 -25.52 -36.41 -2.35
CA LYS A 541 -24.09 -36.10 -2.45
C LYS A 541 -23.30 -36.74 -1.30
N LYS A 542 -22.38 -37.65 -1.64
CA LYS A 542 -21.45 -38.30 -0.72
C LYS A 542 -20.04 -37.82 -1.00
N VAL A 543 -19.18 -37.80 0.04
CA VAL A 543 -17.75 -37.54 -0.17
C VAL A 543 -17.20 -38.65 -1.06
N ILE A 544 -16.47 -38.29 -2.11
CA ILE A 544 -15.80 -39.24 -3.02
C ILE A 544 -14.28 -39.13 -2.95
N LEU A 545 -13.76 -37.97 -2.57
CA LEU A 545 -12.34 -37.69 -2.47
C LEU A 545 -12.09 -36.70 -1.33
N ARG A 546 -11.04 -36.96 -0.55
CA ARG A 546 -10.47 -36.05 0.43
C ARG A 546 -9.01 -35.83 0.07
N THR A 547 -8.58 -34.58 0.05
CA THR A 547 -7.22 -34.20 -0.29
C THR A 547 -6.63 -33.38 0.84
N THR A 548 -5.49 -33.82 1.37
CA THR A 548 -4.64 -33.02 2.26
C THR A 548 -3.48 -32.51 1.42
N SER A 549 -3.32 -31.19 1.31
CA SER A 549 -2.33 -30.57 0.45
C SER A 549 -1.31 -29.73 1.20
N LEU A 550 -0.13 -29.57 0.62
CA LEU A 550 0.88 -28.58 1.01
C LEU A 550 1.41 -27.90 -0.26
N ASP A 551 0.99 -26.66 -0.48
CA ASP A 551 1.48 -25.84 -1.59
C ASP A 551 2.66 -24.98 -1.11
N PHE A 552 3.73 -24.91 -1.90
CA PHE A 552 4.85 -23.99 -1.67
C PHE A 552 5.14 -23.16 -2.92
N ASN A 553 4.65 -21.91 -2.91
CA ASN A 553 4.77 -20.98 -4.03
C ASN A 553 5.92 -20.02 -3.78
N ASN A 554 6.81 -19.86 -4.76
CA ASN A 554 7.98 -19.00 -4.66
C ASN A 554 7.95 -17.97 -5.77
N THR A 555 8.12 -16.70 -5.44
CA THR A 555 8.18 -15.61 -6.41
C THR A 555 9.43 -14.76 -6.22
N ILE A 556 10.20 -14.57 -7.28
CA ILE A 556 11.37 -13.67 -7.32
C ILE A 556 11.11 -12.57 -8.35
N VAL A 557 11.14 -11.32 -7.88
CA VAL A 557 11.13 -10.12 -8.74
C VAL A 557 12.56 -9.85 -9.21
N ALA A 558 13.00 -10.63 -10.20
CA ALA A 558 14.38 -10.59 -10.69
C ALA A 558 14.74 -9.23 -11.32
N THR A 559 13.83 -8.68 -12.13
CA THR A 559 13.95 -7.34 -12.71
C THR A 559 12.60 -6.64 -12.76
N LYS A 560 12.60 -5.36 -13.13
CA LYS A 560 11.36 -4.57 -13.32
C LYS A 560 10.42 -5.17 -14.37
N ASN A 561 10.95 -5.97 -15.31
CA ASN A 561 10.22 -6.52 -16.44
C ASN A 561 10.14 -8.06 -16.41
N PHE A 562 10.65 -8.70 -15.35
CA PHE A 562 10.69 -10.15 -15.26
C PHE A 562 10.48 -10.61 -13.82
N VAL A 563 9.43 -11.40 -13.64
CA VAL A 563 9.10 -12.08 -12.38
C VAL A 563 9.16 -13.57 -12.64
N ALA A 564 9.95 -14.30 -11.86
CA ALA A 564 10.04 -15.75 -11.92
C ALA A 564 9.18 -16.35 -10.80
N LYS A 565 8.43 -17.41 -11.11
CA LYS A 565 7.63 -18.15 -10.15
C LYS A 565 7.94 -19.65 -10.22
N VAL A 566 7.95 -20.29 -9.07
CA VAL A 566 8.02 -21.75 -8.95
C VAL A 566 7.03 -22.19 -7.88
N ASP A 567 6.03 -22.94 -8.32
CA ASP A 567 4.98 -23.48 -7.47
C ASP A 567 5.24 -24.97 -7.29
N TYR A 568 5.31 -25.44 -6.05
CA TYR A 568 5.38 -26.86 -5.72
C TYR A 568 4.04 -27.27 -5.09
N ASN A 569 3.51 -28.42 -5.50
CA ASN A 569 2.32 -29.01 -4.89
C ASN A 569 2.64 -30.40 -4.36
N PHE A 570 2.06 -30.74 -3.22
CA PHE A 570 2.11 -32.06 -2.62
C PHE A 570 0.71 -32.39 -2.08
N ASP A 571 0.11 -33.46 -2.58
CA ASP A 571 -1.27 -33.84 -2.29
C ASP A 571 -1.33 -35.29 -1.83
N MET A 572 -2.01 -35.54 -0.71
CA MET A 572 -2.40 -36.87 -0.26
C MET A 572 -3.90 -37.04 -0.49
N ASN A 573 -4.24 -37.96 -1.39
CA ASN A 573 -5.61 -38.20 -1.83
C ASN A 573 -6.14 -39.49 -1.20
N ASN A 574 -7.34 -39.41 -0.63
CA ASN A 574 -8.06 -40.55 -0.07
C ASN A 574 -9.46 -40.61 -0.69
N SER A 575 -9.71 -41.67 -1.44
CA SER A 575 -10.93 -41.92 -2.18
C SER A 575 -11.89 -42.80 -1.37
N SER A 576 -13.16 -42.38 -1.30
CA SER A 576 -14.20 -43.09 -0.54
C SER A 576 -15.14 -43.93 -1.42
N ALA A 577 -14.83 -44.05 -2.71
CA ALA A 577 -15.62 -44.82 -3.68
C ALA A 577 -14.78 -45.94 -4.31
N LEU A 578 -15.30 -47.17 -4.18
CA LEU A 578 -14.87 -48.44 -4.80
C LEU A 578 -13.72 -49.15 -4.05
N GLY A 579 -13.81 -50.49 -3.98
CA GLY A 579 -12.94 -51.36 -3.18
C GLY A 579 -11.45 -51.28 -3.52
N ASP A 580 -10.62 -51.99 -2.73
CA ASP A 580 -9.16 -51.84 -2.70
C ASP A 580 -8.44 -51.85 -4.07
N GLU A 581 -8.94 -52.59 -5.07
CA GLU A 581 -8.34 -52.70 -6.42
C GLU A 581 -8.69 -51.53 -7.37
N THR A 582 -9.71 -50.74 -7.04
CA THR A 582 -10.23 -49.61 -7.84
C THR A 582 -10.01 -48.25 -7.17
N SER A 583 -9.32 -48.23 -6.03
CA SER A 583 -9.06 -47.04 -5.24
C SER A 583 -8.21 -46.02 -6.00
N ALA A 584 -8.63 -44.75 -5.92
CA ALA A 584 -7.89 -43.59 -6.43
C ALA A 584 -7.01 -42.95 -5.34
N ASP A 585 -6.77 -43.65 -4.23
CA ASP A 585 -5.83 -43.20 -3.19
C ASP A 585 -4.46 -42.98 -3.79
N SER A 586 -3.88 -41.82 -3.53
CA SER A 586 -2.60 -41.45 -4.14
C SER A 586 -1.81 -40.45 -3.33
N ILE A 587 -0.51 -40.40 -3.62
CA ILE A 587 0.37 -39.29 -3.28
C ILE A 587 0.73 -38.60 -4.60
N ALA A 588 0.27 -37.38 -4.79
CA ALA A 588 0.61 -36.57 -5.95
C ALA A 588 1.63 -35.50 -5.55
N TYR A 589 2.59 -35.25 -6.42
CA TYR A 589 3.54 -34.16 -6.23
C TYR A 589 4.01 -33.62 -7.56
N GLY A 590 4.34 -32.34 -7.59
CA GLY A 590 4.77 -31.70 -8.82
C GLY A 590 5.31 -30.31 -8.60
N PHE A 591 5.75 -29.73 -9.71
CA PHE A 591 6.09 -28.31 -9.76
C PHE A 591 5.60 -27.69 -11.05
N LEU A 592 5.35 -26.38 -10.99
CA LEU A 592 5.09 -25.51 -12.12
C LEU A 592 6.01 -24.31 -12.03
N THR A 593 6.90 -24.13 -12.99
CA THR A 593 7.71 -22.93 -13.13
C THR A 593 7.11 -22.04 -14.21
N SER A 594 7.04 -20.74 -13.95
CA SER A 594 6.59 -19.75 -14.93
C SER A 594 7.41 -18.47 -14.86
N GLY A 595 7.57 -17.82 -16.01
CA GLY A 595 8.24 -16.53 -16.11
C GLY A 595 7.30 -15.47 -16.65
N ILE A 596 7.00 -14.44 -15.87
CA ILE A 596 6.17 -13.32 -16.32
C ILE A 596 7.08 -12.29 -16.97
N TRP A 597 7.10 -12.26 -18.30
CA TRP A 597 7.83 -11.29 -19.09
C TRP A 597 6.95 -10.11 -19.45
N ILE A 598 7.37 -8.92 -19.04
CA ILE A 598 6.69 -7.68 -19.42
C ILE A 598 7.27 -7.20 -20.75
N VAL A 599 6.52 -7.41 -21.83
CA VAL A 599 7.03 -7.34 -23.21
C VAL A 599 7.01 -5.91 -23.77
N ASN A 600 6.27 -4.99 -23.13
CA ASN A 600 6.20 -3.59 -23.51
C ASN A 600 6.49 -2.65 -22.36
N LYS A 601 6.99 -1.45 -22.68
CA LYS A 601 7.33 -0.40 -21.69
C LYS A 601 6.12 0.09 -20.88
N ASP A 602 4.89 -0.16 -21.34
CA ASP A 602 3.66 0.31 -20.70
C ASP A 602 3.09 -0.67 -19.66
N LEU A 603 3.76 -1.82 -19.45
CA LEU A 603 3.32 -2.86 -18.50
C LEU A 603 1.88 -3.35 -18.77
N GLU A 604 1.57 -3.64 -20.05
CA GLU A 604 0.21 -4.06 -20.44
C GLU A 604 0.20 -5.34 -21.26
N ARG A 605 1.38 -5.82 -21.64
CA ARG A 605 1.55 -7.05 -22.38
C ARG A 605 2.47 -7.97 -21.62
N TYR A 606 1.94 -9.15 -21.34
CA TYR A 606 2.63 -10.17 -20.59
C TYR A 606 2.76 -11.40 -21.47
N ALA A 607 3.96 -11.96 -21.49
CA ALA A 607 4.20 -13.30 -22.01
C ALA A 607 4.59 -14.19 -20.84
N ILE A 608 3.88 -15.30 -20.68
CA ILE A 608 4.04 -16.22 -19.57
C ILE A 608 4.25 -17.62 -20.14
N PRO A 609 5.49 -17.97 -20.52
CA PRO A 609 5.87 -19.38 -20.65
C PRO A 609 5.79 -20.05 -19.29
N ALA A 610 5.27 -21.27 -19.27
CA ALA A 610 5.26 -22.13 -18.10
C ALA A 610 5.60 -23.58 -18.48
N PHE A 611 6.33 -24.23 -17.59
CA PHE A 611 6.72 -25.62 -17.65
C PHE A 611 6.34 -26.29 -16.34
N GLY A 612 5.69 -27.44 -16.40
CA GLY A 612 5.32 -28.21 -15.22
C GLY A 612 5.63 -29.69 -15.37
N PHE A 613 5.88 -30.33 -14.24
CA PHE A 613 5.99 -31.77 -14.15
C PHE A 613 5.28 -32.24 -12.88
N SER A 614 4.45 -33.26 -12.99
CA SER A 614 3.73 -33.86 -11.87
C SER A 614 3.75 -35.39 -11.95
N VAL A 615 3.70 -36.02 -10.79
CA VAL A 615 3.56 -37.46 -10.61
C VAL A 615 2.38 -37.67 -9.69
N ASN A 616 1.53 -38.63 -10.02
CA ASN A 616 0.47 -39.13 -9.16
C ASN A 616 0.77 -40.61 -8.91
N ASP A 617 1.31 -40.94 -7.74
CA ASP A 617 1.57 -42.31 -7.31
C ASP A 617 0.30 -42.85 -6.65
N ALA A 618 -0.48 -43.64 -7.40
CA ALA A 618 -1.79 -44.12 -6.99
C ALA A 618 -1.81 -45.65 -6.86
N LYS A 619 -2.67 -46.18 -5.97
CA LYS A 619 -2.79 -47.64 -5.78
C LYS A 619 -3.20 -48.38 -7.06
N SER A 620 -4.11 -47.79 -7.83
CA SER A 620 -4.56 -48.36 -9.11
C SER A 620 -3.70 -47.84 -10.28
N PRO A 621 -3.18 -48.71 -11.16
CA PRO A 621 -2.44 -48.31 -12.35
C PRO A 621 -3.23 -47.39 -13.30
N THR A 622 -4.56 -47.39 -13.19
CA THR A 622 -5.45 -46.51 -13.97
C THR A 622 -5.33 -45.04 -13.56
N TYR A 623 -4.98 -44.77 -12.30
CA TYR A 623 -4.83 -43.42 -11.75
C TYR A 623 -3.35 -43.04 -11.54
N ALA A 624 -2.42 -43.99 -11.57
CA ALA A 624 -1.00 -43.73 -11.46
C ALA A 624 -0.45 -43.14 -12.76
N PHE A 625 0.14 -41.93 -12.72
CA PHE A 625 0.68 -41.27 -13.91
C PHE A 625 1.87 -40.35 -13.64
N SER A 626 2.65 -40.08 -14.69
CA SER A 626 3.54 -38.93 -14.78
C SER A 626 3.06 -37.98 -15.88
N ARG A 627 3.11 -36.68 -15.63
CA ARG A 627 2.58 -35.66 -16.54
C ARG A 627 3.55 -34.51 -16.71
N LEU A 628 3.77 -34.13 -17.97
CA LEU A 628 4.52 -32.95 -18.36
C LEU A 628 3.55 -31.91 -18.92
N ASP A 629 3.66 -30.67 -18.46
CA ASP A 629 2.85 -29.53 -18.88
C ASP A 629 3.72 -28.45 -19.53
N LEU A 630 3.32 -28.02 -20.73
CA LEU A 630 3.86 -26.84 -21.39
C LEU A 630 2.72 -25.87 -21.64
N SER A 631 2.90 -24.61 -21.29
CA SER A 631 1.95 -23.59 -21.72
C SER A 631 2.61 -22.27 -22.02
N PHE A 632 1.95 -21.51 -22.88
CA PHE A 632 2.31 -20.14 -23.16
C PHE A 632 1.07 -19.29 -23.12
N THR A 633 1.08 -18.29 -22.24
CA THR A 633 -0.01 -17.31 -22.13
C THR A 633 0.48 -15.96 -22.61
N PHE A 634 -0.29 -15.33 -23.50
CA PHE A 634 -0.10 -13.97 -23.93
C PHE A 634 -1.30 -13.13 -23.51
N THR A 635 -1.06 -12.07 -22.75
CA THR A 635 -2.08 -11.12 -22.30
C THR A 635 -1.81 -9.76 -22.90
N SER A 636 -2.84 -9.05 -23.35
CA SER A 636 -2.78 -7.67 -23.82
C SER A 636 -4.06 -6.92 -23.47
N ALA A 637 -3.95 -5.63 -23.20
CA ALA A 637 -5.11 -4.74 -23.27
C ALA A 637 -5.66 -4.70 -24.71
N LEU A 638 -6.99 -4.78 -24.84
CA LEU A 638 -7.76 -4.68 -26.08
C LEU A 638 -8.80 -3.56 -25.91
N PHE A 639 -8.85 -2.63 -26.87
CA PHE A 639 -9.71 -1.44 -26.85
C PHE A 639 -9.62 -0.60 -25.56
N ASP A 640 -8.49 -0.67 -24.86
CA ASP A 640 -8.18 0.05 -23.62
C ASP A 640 -9.18 -0.19 -22.46
N MET A 641 -10.09 -1.17 -22.61
CA MET A 641 -11.15 -1.49 -21.65
C MET A 641 -11.22 -2.98 -21.30
N PHE A 642 -10.72 -3.85 -22.19
CA PHE A 642 -10.70 -5.29 -21.96
C PHE A 642 -9.28 -5.79 -21.73
N ILE A 643 -9.16 -6.78 -20.87
CA ILE A 643 -7.98 -7.63 -20.78
C ILE A 643 -8.23 -8.84 -21.67
N TRP A 644 -7.45 -8.95 -22.74
CA TRP A 644 -7.51 -10.07 -23.68
C TRP A 644 -6.36 -11.03 -23.43
N SER A 645 -6.68 -12.28 -23.07
CA SER A 645 -5.70 -13.31 -22.73
C SER A 645 -5.87 -14.50 -23.64
N ASN A 646 -4.76 -14.99 -24.20
CA ASN A 646 -4.72 -16.18 -25.03
C ASN A 646 -3.75 -17.16 -24.41
N LYS A 647 -4.17 -18.42 -24.27
CA LYS A 647 -3.32 -19.49 -23.74
C LYS A 647 -3.31 -20.65 -24.72
N ILE A 648 -2.12 -21.09 -25.06
CA ILE A 648 -1.88 -22.39 -25.68
C ILE A 648 -1.25 -23.31 -24.64
N GLY A 649 -1.73 -24.54 -24.59
CA GLY A 649 -1.27 -25.55 -23.64
C GLY A 649 -1.07 -26.89 -24.33
N TYR A 650 -0.09 -27.61 -23.85
CA TYR A 650 0.16 -29.00 -24.19
C TYR A 650 0.42 -29.75 -22.89
N PHE A 651 -0.20 -30.91 -22.73
CA PHE A 651 0.25 -31.85 -21.72
C PHE A 651 0.40 -33.26 -22.29
N LEU A 652 1.37 -33.98 -21.74
CA LEU A 652 1.60 -35.39 -22.00
C LEU A 652 1.48 -36.11 -20.66
N ALA A 653 0.52 -37.03 -20.54
CA ALA A 653 0.37 -37.87 -19.35
C ALA A 653 0.56 -39.34 -19.71
N ASN A 654 1.52 -39.99 -19.04
CA ASN A 654 1.81 -41.42 -19.19
C ASN A 654 1.32 -42.14 -17.94
N TYR A 655 0.35 -43.03 -18.10
CA TYR A 655 -0.24 -43.83 -17.03
C TYR A 655 0.41 -45.21 -16.98
N GLU A 656 0.47 -45.81 -15.79
CA GLU A 656 0.98 -47.17 -15.61
C GLU A 656 0.09 -48.24 -16.27
N SER A 657 -1.19 -47.94 -16.51
CA SER A 657 -2.11 -48.78 -17.28
C SER A 657 -1.81 -48.83 -18.79
N ASN A 658 -0.62 -48.40 -19.24
CA ASN A 658 -0.24 -48.20 -20.65
C ASN A 658 -1.11 -47.19 -21.42
N ARG A 659 -1.88 -46.34 -20.71
CA ARG A 659 -2.59 -45.23 -21.32
C ARG A 659 -1.63 -44.05 -21.49
N VAL A 660 -1.67 -43.42 -22.65
CA VAL A 660 -0.92 -42.19 -22.95
C VAL A 660 -1.92 -41.17 -23.45
N ASP A 661 -1.98 -40.03 -22.78
CA ASP A 661 -2.81 -38.89 -23.17
C ASP A 661 -1.94 -37.76 -23.71
N ASN A 662 -2.16 -37.41 -24.98
CA ASN A 662 -1.59 -36.22 -25.61
C ASN A 662 -2.67 -35.15 -25.73
N ASN A 663 -2.57 -34.09 -24.95
CA ASN A 663 -3.59 -33.05 -24.92
C ASN A 663 -3.07 -31.73 -25.44
N TYR A 664 -3.82 -31.14 -26.37
CA TYR A 664 -3.58 -29.82 -26.92
C TYR A 664 -4.76 -28.92 -26.56
N SER A 665 -4.49 -27.74 -26.02
CA SER A 665 -5.51 -26.78 -25.66
C SER A 665 -5.19 -25.40 -26.21
N VAL A 666 -6.23 -24.71 -26.68
CA VAL A 666 -6.18 -23.29 -27.00
C VAL A 666 -7.37 -22.62 -26.33
N SER A 667 -7.14 -21.48 -25.69
CA SER A 667 -8.20 -20.68 -25.09
C SER A 667 -7.95 -19.20 -25.33
N SER A 668 -9.04 -18.46 -25.43
CA SER A 668 -9.05 -17.01 -25.54
C SER A 668 -10.09 -16.47 -24.57
N SER A 669 -9.71 -15.51 -23.74
CA SER A 669 -10.60 -14.87 -22.78
C SER A 669 -10.55 -13.36 -22.87
N LEU A 670 -11.67 -12.75 -22.54
CA LEU A 670 -11.88 -11.32 -22.45
C LEU A 670 -12.42 -11.01 -21.06
N ALA A 671 -11.79 -10.11 -20.32
CA ALA A 671 -12.26 -9.65 -19.03
C ALA A 671 -12.50 -8.13 -19.04
N TYR A 672 -13.53 -7.69 -18.34
CA TYR A 672 -13.97 -6.31 -18.21
C TYR A 672 -14.21 -5.98 -16.74
N HIS A 673 -13.59 -4.90 -16.27
CA HIS A 673 -13.80 -4.39 -14.92
C HIS A 673 -15.07 -3.53 -14.90
N ILE A 674 -16.12 -3.99 -14.22
CA ILE A 674 -17.42 -3.29 -14.17
C ILE A 674 -17.39 -2.18 -13.13
N SER A 675 -16.87 -2.49 -11.95
CA SER A 675 -16.82 -1.60 -10.79
C SER A 675 -15.71 -2.07 -9.84
N PRO A 676 -15.33 -1.30 -8.82
CA PRO A 676 -14.23 -1.67 -7.91
C PRO A 676 -14.31 -3.09 -7.33
N ASN A 677 -15.52 -3.61 -7.16
CA ASN A 677 -15.78 -4.91 -6.53
C ASN A 677 -16.33 -5.96 -7.51
N TRP A 678 -16.51 -5.65 -8.79
CA TRP A 678 -17.13 -6.56 -9.76
C TRP A 678 -16.39 -6.62 -11.09
N ASP A 679 -16.17 -7.85 -11.57
CA ASP A 679 -15.58 -8.13 -12.87
C ASP A 679 -16.48 -9.08 -13.67
N TRP A 680 -16.53 -8.86 -14.98
CA TRP A 680 -17.14 -9.79 -15.92
C TRP A 680 -16.07 -10.39 -16.83
N GLY A 681 -16.23 -11.67 -17.15
CA GLY A 681 -15.35 -12.40 -18.03
C GLY A 681 -16.10 -13.28 -19.00
N ILE A 682 -15.50 -13.50 -20.17
CA ILE A 682 -15.90 -14.56 -21.10
C ILE A 682 -14.65 -15.28 -21.60
N MET A 683 -14.70 -16.61 -21.67
CA MET A 683 -13.63 -17.46 -22.16
C MET A 683 -14.20 -18.47 -23.14
N ALA A 684 -13.53 -18.63 -24.29
CA ALA A 684 -13.75 -19.74 -25.19
C ALA A 684 -12.51 -20.63 -25.20
N GLY A 685 -12.73 -21.95 -25.11
CA GLY A 685 -11.68 -22.96 -25.09
C GLY A 685 -11.95 -24.07 -26.09
N TYR A 686 -10.88 -24.60 -26.67
CA TYR A 686 -10.89 -25.84 -27.42
C TYR A 686 -9.78 -26.75 -26.92
N THR A 687 -10.12 -28.02 -26.69
CA THR A 687 -9.20 -29.05 -26.22
C THR A 687 -9.32 -30.25 -27.14
N LEU A 688 -8.16 -30.78 -27.57
CA LEU A 688 -8.03 -32.00 -28.33
C LEU A 688 -7.17 -32.96 -27.52
N ASN A 689 -7.69 -34.13 -27.20
CA ASN A 689 -6.99 -35.19 -26.49
C ASN A 689 -6.84 -36.41 -27.39
N ASP A 690 -5.61 -36.62 -27.86
CA ASP A 690 -5.22 -37.77 -28.66
C ASP A 690 -4.64 -38.87 -27.76
N SER A 691 -5.54 -39.54 -27.05
CA SER A 691 -5.21 -40.67 -26.19
C SER A 691 -5.19 -41.97 -26.97
N ASN A 692 -4.27 -42.87 -26.63
CA ASN A 692 -4.27 -44.23 -27.17
C ASN A 692 -5.43 -45.11 -26.66
N THR A 693 -6.18 -44.66 -25.66
CA THR A 693 -7.35 -45.38 -25.11
C THR A 693 -8.68 -44.71 -25.45
N ASN A 694 -8.75 -43.37 -25.48
CA ASN A 694 -9.99 -42.66 -25.77
C ASN A 694 -9.75 -41.25 -26.35
N HIS A 695 -9.94 -41.11 -27.65
CA HIS A 695 -9.82 -39.83 -28.36
C HIS A 695 -11.02 -38.90 -28.08
N TYR A 696 -10.76 -37.61 -27.92
CA TYR A 696 -11.83 -36.61 -27.83
C TYR A 696 -11.41 -35.21 -28.20
N ASP A 697 -12.37 -34.44 -28.68
CA ASP A 697 -12.32 -32.99 -28.69
C ASP A 697 -13.43 -32.40 -27.80
N LYS A 698 -13.18 -31.19 -27.31
CA LYS A 698 -14.04 -30.47 -26.39
C LYS A 698 -14.00 -28.99 -26.69
N TYR A 699 -15.17 -28.38 -26.79
CA TYR A 699 -15.33 -26.95 -26.86
C TYR A 699 -16.06 -26.46 -25.60
N THR A 700 -15.57 -25.37 -25.04
CA THR A 700 -16.21 -24.71 -23.90
C THR A 700 -16.35 -23.22 -24.13
N VAL A 701 -17.46 -22.66 -23.70
CA VAL A 701 -17.63 -21.22 -23.51
C VAL A 701 -18.06 -21.01 -22.09
N LEU A 702 -17.37 -20.15 -21.36
CA LEU A 702 -17.69 -19.81 -19.98
C LEU A 702 -17.83 -18.30 -19.89
N SER A 703 -18.96 -17.82 -19.40
CA SER A 703 -19.10 -16.44 -18.92
C SER A 703 -19.11 -16.44 -17.40
N THR A 704 -18.38 -15.50 -16.79
CA THR A 704 -18.26 -15.36 -15.34
C THR A 704 -18.58 -13.95 -14.91
N LEU A 705 -19.18 -13.84 -13.73
CA LEU A 705 -19.32 -12.62 -12.97
C LEU A 705 -18.68 -12.86 -11.60
N SER A 706 -17.63 -12.11 -11.26
CA SER A 706 -16.91 -12.25 -10.00
C SER A 706 -17.03 -11.01 -9.12
N PHE A 707 -17.01 -11.20 -7.80
CA PHE A 707 -17.05 -10.12 -6.83
C PHE A 707 -16.01 -10.29 -5.72
N SER A 708 -15.64 -9.18 -5.08
CA SER A 708 -14.80 -9.16 -3.87
C SER A 708 -15.17 -7.99 -2.97
N TYR A 709 -15.36 -8.24 -1.66
CA TYR A 709 -15.63 -7.24 -0.63
C TYR A 709 -14.69 -7.39 0.57
#